data_AF-A0A177ABG0-F1
#
_entry.id   AF-A0A177ABG0-F1
#
_cell.length_a   1.000
_cell.length_b   1.000
_cell.length_c   1.000
_cell.angle_alpha   90.00
_cell.angle_beta   90.00
_cell.angle_gamma   90.00
#
_symmetry.space_group_name_H-M   'P 1'
#
loop_
_entity.id
_entity.type
_entity.pdbx_description
1 polymer ?
#
loop_
_entity_poly.entity_id
_entity_poly.type
_entity_poly.pdbx_seq_one_letter_code
_entity_poly.pdbx_strand_id
1 'polypeptide(L)'
;MGKGVVEGELEGEVEGEVEGEVEGEVEGEVEEVSDENGEGVGGSASPANGSPSQVKGSVQRSGEGSLTKAMPPSRTNSLFPPLPLYGPPSLLRNAQCAVFRCTSAVLSLVFLGVIVLGSAFTSIPLMFNHIWIRLKLQNPNKRRPFYEEEQRRSILRKEGEQEWRKKKARRQSNTVRDDNEADAGQNNGFTPTEGGPDPLICDVAYYARRVGLDMEEFKVQTEDGFLIDLWHIYDPSEYTPLPPASRSPLGPSAFPTSSSPPGPDPETKKKPKYPILMIHGLLQSAGAYCTNDDASLAFYLCKSGYDVWLGNNRCGFSPQHTLLSYSDPRMWAWNIRQMGVLDLPALIARVLSATGAPKLGLVAHSQGTTQTLVALAKEQRPDLGERISVFCALAPAAYAGPLIKKMYFKFMRLISPGAFRVFFGIHAFIPFMMTMHSLLPGKLYGALGYRVFSFLFGWSDDRWDRGLRDRMFQFSPVYVSAELMRWWLGRDCFAKQKCILQTREEWREEDTQYKVEEEKRSSPAATAADPESGVEDVERSESHAHKASTAWYDHRAPPFALWVAGSDLLVDGRRLLHRFASGREPHVRVVHQKIIEEYEHLDVIWAVDVVEQVGREVKEVLWATCEGREGWRVPVGCEEVDVWDGEGVVGRGKEKGGEGSGSPEGSGRVKSTKLDGRG
;
A
#
# COMPACT_ATOMS: atom_id res chain seq x y z
N MET A 1 56.28 -28.59 19.54
CA MET A 1 57.63 -28.32 20.04
C MET A 1 58.61 -28.43 18.89
N GLY A 2 59.31 -27.34 18.58
CA GLY A 2 60.56 -27.31 17.80
C GLY A 2 60.46 -27.53 16.29
N LYS A 3 60.65 -26.45 15.52
CA LYS A 3 61.68 -26.36 14.47
C LYS A 3 61.76 -24.91 13.97
N GLY A 4 62.90 -24.28 14.24
CA GLY A 4 63.35 -23.07 13.57
C GLY A 4 64.30 -23.39 12.41
N VAL A 5 64.63 -22.36 11.64
CA VAL A 5 65.81 -22.04 10.78
C VAL A 5 65.29 -20.90 9.87
N VAL A 6 65.61 -19.60 10.03
CA VAL A 6 66.87 -18.82 9.93
C VAL A 6 67.27 -18.46 8.49
N GLU A 7 67.51 -17.15 8.32
CA GLU A 7 68.39 -16.42 7.36
C GLU A 7 67.89 -15.92 5.99
N GLY A 8 68.17 -14.63 5.75
CA GLY A 8 68.05 -13.94 4.46
C GLY A 8 67.92 -12.39 4.52
N GLU A 9 68.90 -11.71 5.12
CA GLU A 9 69.29 -10.29 4.90
C GLU A 9 69.52 -9.97 3.38
N LEU A 10 69.49 -8.76 2.79
CA LEU A 10 69.94 -7.41 3.18
C LEU A 10 69.56 -6.37 2.06
N GLU A 11 69.81 -5.08 2.34
CA GLU A 11 69.86 -3.86 1.46
C GLU A 11 68.53 -3.24 0.97
N GLY A 12 68.26 -1.93 1.03
CA GLY A 12 69.01 -0.73 1.45
C GLY A 12 68.44 0.55 0.77
N GLU A 13 68.63 1.72 1.42
CA GLU A 13 68.33 3.13 1.01
C GLU A 13 66.87 3.63 1.23
N VAL A 14 66.52 4.55 2.15
CA VAL A 14 67.02 5.86 2.69
C VAL A 14 66.42 7.10 1.99
N GLU A 15 65.55 7.76 2.77
CA GLU A 15 65.21 9.20 2.93
C GLU A 15 64.63 10.08 1.80
N GLY A 16 63.64 10.89 2.19
CA GLY A 16 63.26 12.13 1.50
C GLY A 16 61.84 12.64 1.79
N GLU A 17 61.62 13.26 2.96
CA GLU A 17 60.53 14.23 3.17
C GLU A 17 60.80 15.49 2.34
N VAL A 18 59.82 15.97 1.56
CA VAL A 18 59.74 17.39 1.16
C VAL A 18 58.28 17.80 1.03
N GLU A 19 57.90 18.78 1.85
CA GLU A 19 56.69 19.60 1.80
C GLU A 19 56.60 20.40 0.49
N GLY A 20 55.37 20.66 0.03
CA GLY A 20 55.13 21.51 -1.14
C GLY A 20 53.69 21.99 -1.20
N GLU A 21 53.41 23.05 -0.45
CA GLU A 21 52.28 23.96 -0.67
C GLU A 21 52.37 24.59 -2.07
N VAL A 22 51.23 24.67 -2.76
CA VAL A 22 51.01 25.69 -3.80
C VAL A 22 49.59 26.22 -3.64
N GLU A 23 49.53 27.41 -3.04
CA GLU A 23 48.41 28.34 -3.10
C GLU A 23 48.19 28.83 -4.54
N GLY A 24 46.93 29.10 -4.86
CA GLY A 24 46.53 29.76 -6.09
C GLY A 24 45.18 30.46 -5.86
N GLU A 25 45.26 31.64 -5.26
CA GLU A 25 44.19 32.64 -5.20
C GLU A 25 43.84 33.14 -6.61
N VAL A 26 42.53 33.28 -6.90
CA VAL A 26 42.03 34.35 -7.75
C VAL A 26 40.70 34.85 -7.14
N GLU A 27 40.74 36.10 -6.71
CA GLU A 27 39.66 36.92 -6.20
C GLU A 27 38.54 37.17 -7.23
N GLY A 28 37.34 37.46 -6.73
CA GLY A 28 36.19 37.86 -7.54
C GLY A 28 34.98 38.26 -6.70
N GLU A 29 35.11 39.45 -6.09
CA GLU A 29 34.11 40.40 -5.59
C GLU A 29 32.65 39.95 -5.36
N VAL A 30 32.22 40.14 -4.10
CA VAL A 30 30.82 40.16 -3.66
C VAL A 30 30.38 41.62 -3.63
N GLU A 31 29.46 42.02 -4.51
CA GLU A 31 28.67 43.24 -4.32
C GLU A 31 27.30 42.86 -3.74
N GLU A 32 27.10 43.21 -2.48
CA GLU A 32 25.78 43.48 -1.90
C GLU A 32 25.31 44.86 -2.38
N VAL A 33 24.10 44.94 -2.94
CA VAL A 33 23.35 46.19 -3.03
C VAL A 33 21.93 45.98 -2.53
N SER A 34 21.56 46.90 -1.64
CA SER A 34 20.39 47.04 -0.79
C SER A 34 19.08 47.41 -1.50
N ASP A 35 17.99 47.17 -0.76
CA ASP A 35 16.62 47.66 -0.98
C ASP A 35 16.51 49.17 -1.34
N GLU A 36 15.54 49.51 -2.20
CA GLU A 36 14.49 50.50 -1.89
C GLU A 36 13.37 50.59 -2.96
N ASN A 37 12.13 50.48 -2.46
CA ASN A 37 10.85 51.10 -2.83
C ASN A 37 10.50 51.59 -4.26
N GLY A 38 9.26 51.25 -4.67
CA GLY A 38 8.50 52.00 -5.68
C GLY A 38 7.10 51.44 -5.95
N GLU A 39 6.08 51.98 -5.27
CA GLU A 39 4.66 51.80 -5.58
C GLU A 39 4.29 52.36 -6.98
N GLY A 40 3.30 51.76 -7.66
CA GLY A 40 2.77 52.31 -8.91
C GLY A 40 1.57 51.55 -9.48
N VAL A 41 0.40 52.19 -9.39
CA VAL A 41 -0.95 51.73 -9.76
C VAL A 41 -1.25 51.79 -11.27
N GLY A 42 -1.99 50.80 -11.77
CA GLY A 42 -3.11 50.98 -12.71
C GLY A 42 -2.86 50.94 -14.22
N GLY A 43 -3.78 50.28 -14.96
CA GLY A 43 -4.02 50.62 -16.38
C GLY A 43 -4.37 49.46 -17.32
N SER A 44 -5.67 49.21 -17.48
CA SER A 44 -6.29 48.41 -18.55
C SER A 44 -5.97 48.96 -19.96
N ALA A 45 -5.71 48.09 -20.93
CA ALA A 45 -6.24 48.22 -22.31
C ALA A 45 -5.96 46.97 -23.19
N SER A 46 -7.03 46.33 -23.67
CA SER A 46 -7.13 45.73 -25.02
C SER A 46 -7.72 46.81 -25.96
N PRO A 47 -7.75 46.71 -27.33
CA PRO A 47 -7.86 45.47 -28.12
C PRO A 47 -7.21 45.46 -29.55
N ALA A 48 -7.40 44.33 -30.24
CA ALA A 48 -7.78 44.18 -31.66
C ALA A 48 -6.74 43.71 -32.72
N ASN A 49 -7.08 42.52 -33.27
CA ASN A 49 -7.09 42.06 -34.66
C ASN A 49 -5.81 42.04 -35.53
N GLY A 50 -5.41 40.82 -35.90
CA GLY A 50 -4.70 40.49 -37.13
C GLY A 50 -4.52 38.97 -37.29
N SER A 51 -5.25 38.35 -38.23
CA SER A 51 -5.03 36.97 -38.72
C SER A 51 -4.31 37.01 -40.08
N PRO A 52 -3.90 35.86 -40.66
CA PRO A 52 -2.97 34.86 -40.16
C PRO A 52 -1.74 34.73 -41.10
N SER A 53 -0.53 34.61 -40.57
CA SER A 53 0.66 34.27 -41.37
C SER A 53 1.33 33.00 -40.85
N GLN A 54 1.42 31.99 -41.72
CA GLN A 54 2.16 30.76 -41.54
C GLN A 54 3.60 31.03 -41.04
N VAL A 55 3.99 30.42 -39.92
CA VAL A 55 5.41 30.22 -39.59
C VAL A 55 5.60 28.80 -39.08
N LYS A 56 6.54 28.11 -39.74
CA LYS A 56 7.01 26.74 -39.51
C LYS A 56 7.45 26.53 -38.05
N GLY A 57 7.18 25.31 -37.58
CA GLY A 57 7.37 24.90 -36.20
C GLY A 57 8.82 24.90 -35.70
N SER A 58 8.93 25.20 -34.41
CA SER A 58 10.01 24.76 -33.54
C SER A 58 9.44 24.48 -32.14
N VAL A 59 8.63 23.42 -32.03
CA VAL A 59 8.19 22.87 -30.73
C VAL A 59 9.21 21.80 -30.33
N GLN A 60 10.39 22.24 -29.91
CA GLN A 60 11.42 21.34 -29.36
C GLN A 60 12.39 22.18 -28.52
N ARG A 61 11.96 22.58 -27.32
CA ARG A 61 12.84 23.05 -26.23
C ARG A 61 12.15 23.25 -24.87
N SER A 62 10.82 23.16 -24.76
CA SER A 62 10.11 23.41 -23.48
C SER A 62 9.98 22.19 -22.55
N GLY A 63 10.24 20.96 -23.03
CA GLY A 63 10.06 19.74 -22.22
C GLY A 63 11.23 19.39 -21.30
N GLU A 64 12.46 19.84 -21.62
CA GLU A 64 13.67 19.47 -20.85
C GLU A 64 13.72 20.14 -19.48
N GLY A 65 13.28 21.40 -19.38
CA GLY A 65 13.19 22.11 -18.11
C GLY A 65 12.08 21.60 -17.19
N SER A 66 11.04 20.96 -17.74
CA SER A 66 9.92 20.46 -16.94
C SER A 66 10.26 19.21 -16.13
N LEU A 67 11.11 18.32 -16.66
CA LEU A 67 11.48 17.07 -16.00
C LEU A 67 12.49 17.26 -14.87
N THR A 68 13.43 18.20 -15.02
CA THR A 68 14.38 18.56 -13.94
C THR A 68 13.73 19.44 -12.88
N LYS A 69 12.78 20.31 -13.24
CA LYS A 69 12.06 21.18 -12.31
C LYS A 69 10.93 20.47 -11.54
N ALA A 70 10.46 19.32 -12.03
CA ALA A 70 9.50 18.44 -11.33
C ALA A 70 10.14 17.48 -10.31
N MET A 71 11.47 17.52 -10.15
CA MET A 71 12.12 16.77 -9.08
C MET A 71 12.08 17.59 -7.78
N PRO A 72 11.40 17.12 -6.71
CA PRO A 72 11.40 17.84 -5.44
C PRO A 72 12.83 17.94 -4.90
N PRO A 73 13.20 19.08 -4.26
CA PRO A 73 14.56 19.33 -3.79
C PRO A 73 15.01 18.20 -2.84
N SER A 74 16.15 17.59 -3.16
CA SER A 74 16.66 16.43 -2.45
C SER A 74 17.69 16.86 -1.40
N ARG A 75 17.28 16.95 -0.13
CA ARG A 75 18.17 16.49 0.95
C ARG A 75 18.02 14.97 0.96
N THR A 76 18.95 14.25 0.34
CA THR A 76 18.85 12.78 0.22
C THR A 76 19.05 12.14 1.59
N ASN A 77 17.95 11.87 2.29
CA ASN A 77 17.94 10.91 3.38
C ASN A 77 18.54 9.59 2.85
N SER A 78 19.45 8.98 3.62
CA SER A 78 20.17 7.76 3.21
C SER A 78 19.26 6.56 2.85
N LEU A 79 17.98 6.61 3.25
CA LEU A 79 16.93 5.64 2.89
C LEU A 79 16.48 5.72 1.42
N PHE A 80 16.75 6.82 0.74
CA PHE A 80 16.39 7.04 -0.66
C PHE A 80 17.64 7.42 -1.48
N PRO A 81 18.47 6.43 -1.87
CA PRO A 81 19.64 6.72 -2.68
C PRO A 81 19.23 7.33 -4.03
N PRO A 82 20.12 8.13 -4.65
CA PRO A 82 19.85 8.76 -5.92
C PRO A 82 19.56 7.71 -6.99
N LEU A 83 18.58 8.02 -7.84
CA LEU A 83 18.22 7.20 -8.99
C LEU A 83 19.25 7.37 -10.11
N PRO A 84 19.44 6.36 -10.97
CA PRO A 84 20.30 6.51 -12.14
C PRO A 84 19.75 7.61 -13.07
N LEU A 85 20.64 8.50 -13.50
CA LEU A 85 20.32 9.52 -14.49
C LEU A 85 20.63 9.00 -15.89
N TYR A 86 19.60 8.94 -16.73
CA TYR A 86 19.75 8.67 -18.15
C TYR A 86 19.43 9.96 -18.91
N GLY A 87 20.38 10.44 -19.70
CA GLY A 87 20.15 11.55 -20.63
C GLY A 87 19.34 11.11 -21.87
N PRO A 88 19.25 11.97 -22.91
CA PRO A 88 18.44 11.70 -24.10
C PRO A 88 18.96 10.51 -24.93
N PRO A 89 18.11 9.81 -25.69
CA PRO A 89 18.54 8.69 -26.52
C PRO A 89 19.66 9.10 -27.50
N SER A 90 20.72 8.30 -27.55
CA SER A 90 21.83 8.42 -28.50
C SER A 90 22.16 7.03 -29.04
N LEU A 91 22.78 6.91 -30.22
CA LEU A 91 23.06 5.60 -30.83
C LEU A 91 23.88 4.69 -29.91
N LEU A 92 24.96 5.22 -29.32
CA LEU A 92 25.82 4.47 -28.40
C LEU A 92 25.04 4.05 -27.13
N ARG A 93 24.23 4.95 -26.56
CA ARG A 93 23.42 4.63 -25.39
C ARG A 93 22.32 3.62 -25.71
N ASN A 94 21.71 3.71 -26.89
CA ASN A 94 20.70 2.75 -27.33
C ASN A 94 21.32 1.37 -27.49
N ALA A 95 22.53 1.28 -28.04
CA ALA A 95 23.29 0.03 -28.11
C ALA A 95 23.62 -0.50 -26.70
N GLN A 96 24.10 0.35 -25.79
CA GLN A 96 24.38 -0.02 -24.40
C GLN A 96 23.11 -0.53 -23.68
N CYS A 97 21.99 0.17 -23.84
CA CYS A 97 20.70 -0.22 -23.26
C CYS A 97 20.20 -1.53 -23.87
N ALA A 98 20.41 -1.77 -25.17
CA ALA A 98 20.09 -3.03 -25.81
C ALA A 98 20.92 -4.19 -25.25
N VAL A 99 22.23 -3.99 -25.03
CA VAL A 99 23.09 -4.98 -24.36
C VAL A 99 22.57 -5.29 -22.97
N PHE A 100 22.29 -4.28 -22.14
CA PHE A 100 21.70 -4.49 -20.81
C PHE A 100 20.41 -5.28 -20.88
N ARG A 101 19.50 -4.95 -21.80
CA ARG A 101 18.22 -5.65 -21.98
C ARG A 101 18.41 -7.11 -22.39
N CYS A 102 19.30 -7.39 -23.32
CA CYS A 102 19.57 -8.77 -23.77
C CYS A 102 20.20 -9.59 -22.64
N THR A 103 21.22 -9.05 -21.97
CA THR A 103 21.88 -9.73 -20.86
C THR A 103 20.93 -9.95 -19.69
N SER A 104 20.17 -8.94 -19.28
CA SER A 104 19.24 -9.05 -18.18
C SER A 104 18.07 -9.96 -18.51
N ALA A 105 17.59 -10.00 -19.76
CA ALA A 105 16.53 -10.93 -20.17
C ALA A 105 16.97 -12.39 -19.95
N VAL A 106 18.20 -12.75 -20.35
CA VAL A 106 18.73 -14.10 -20.14
C VAL A 106 18.94 -14.39 -18.65
N LEU A 107 19.63 -13.50 -17.93
CA LEU A 107 19.96 -13.73 -16.52
C LEU A 107 18.72 -13.76 -15.61
N SER A 108 17.77 -12.86 -15.83
CA SER A 108 16.51 -12.85 -15.07
C SER A 108 15.62 -14.05 -15.39
N LEU A 109 15.66 -14.56 -16.63
CA LEU A 109 14.95 -15.79 -17.00
C LEU A 109 15.58 -17.02 -16.32
N VAL A 110 16.90 -17.11 -16.28
CA VAL A 110 17.60 -18.18 -15.54
C VAL A 110 17.26 -18.10 -14.06
N PHE A 111 17.30 -16.90 -13.47
CA PHE A 111 16.91 -16.70 -12.08
C PHE A 111 15.46 -17.15 -11.82
N LEU A 112 14.51 -16.75 -12.66
CA LEU A 112 13.12 -17.17 -12.56
C LEU A 112 12.99 -18.70 -12.70
N GLY A 113 13.73 -19.30 -13.64
CA GLY A 113 13.78 -20.75 -13.83
C GLY A 113 14.26 -21.49 -12.57
N VAL A 114 15.30 -20.98 -11.89
CA VAL A 114 15.79 -21.54 -10.62
C VAL A 114 14.71 -21.46 -9.53
N ILE A 115 13.99 -20.34 -9.43
CA ILE A 115 12.89 -20.19 -8.46
C ILE A 115 11.75 -21.17 -8.76
N VAL A 116 11.34 -21.30 -10.03
CA VAL A 116 10.27 -22.22 -10.44
C VAL A 116 10.67 -23.67 -10.19
N LEU A 117 11.91 -24.05 -10.52
CA LEU A 117 12.45 -25.40 -10.26
C LEU A 117 12.54 -25.68 -8.75
N GLY A 118 13.02 -24.71 -7.97
CA GLY A 118 13.07 -24.80 -6.51
C GLY A 118 11.69 -25.03 -5.91
N SER A 119 10.70 -24.24 -6.34
CA SER A 119 9.30 -24.38 -5.95
C SER A 119 8.71 -25.74 -6.32
N ALA A 120 9.00 -26.23 -7.53
CA ALA A 120 8.57 -27.56 -7.98
C ALA A 120 9.17 -28.66 -7.09
N PHE A 121 10.47 -28.60 -6.81
CA PHE A 121 11.16 -29.58 -5.98
C PHE A 121 10.63 -29.61 -4.53
N THR A 122 10.46 -28.44 -3.90
CA THR A 122 9.90 -28.37 -2.54
C THR A 122 8.45 -28.85 -2.44
N SER A 123 7.72 -28.86 -3.57
CA SER A 123 6.35 -29.36 -3.62
C SER A 123 6.27 -30.89 -3.69
N ILE A 124 7.35 -31.59 -4.05
CA ILE A 124 7.35 -33.05 -4.24
C ILE A 124 6.97 -33.81 -2.95
N PRO A 125 7.59 -33.56 -1.78
CA PRO A 125 7.24 -34.28 -0.55
C PRO A 125 5.79 -34.02 -0.11
N LEU A 126 5.30 -32.78 -0.29
CA LEU A 126 3.91 -32.42 0.01
C LEU A 126 2.94 -33.19 -0.88
N MET A 127 3.25 -33.33 -2.17
CA MET A 127 2.46 -34.12 -3.11
C MET A 127 2.43 -35.59 -2.70
N PHE A 128 3.57 -36.20 -2.35
CA PHE A 128 3.62 -37.58 -1.86
C PHE A 128 2.79 -37.77 -0.59
N ASN A 129 2.85 -36.84 0.37
CA ASN A 129 2.03 -36.89 1.57
C ASN A 129 0.53 -36.82 1.23
N HIS A 130 0.13 -35.94 0.30
CA HIS A 130 -1.26 -35.87 -0.15
C HIS A 130 -1.72 -37.17 -0.83
N ILE A 131 -0.88 -37.76 -1.69
CA ILE A 131 -1.15 -39.05 -2.33
C ILE A 131 -1.29 -40.13 -1.26
N TRP A 132 -0.39 -40.19 -0.29
CA TRP A 132 -0.42 -41.17 0.80
C TRP A 132 -1.68 -41.07 1.67
N ILE A 133 -2.10 -39.84 2.03
CA ILE A 133 -3.34 -39.60 2.77
C ILE A 133 -4.56 -40.08 1.96
N ARG A 134 -4.58 -39.83 0.65
CA ARG A 134 -5.64 -40.32 -0.24
C ARG A 134 -5.64 -41.84 -0.37
N LEU A 135 -4.46 -42.47 -0.43
CA LEU A 135 -4.34 -43.94 -0.43
C LEU A 135 -4.88 -44.56 0.87
N LYS A 136 -4.84 -43.82 1.99
CA LYS A 136 -5.51 -44.18 3.25
C LYS A 136 -7.01 -43.87 3.28
N LEU A 137 -7.62 -43.53 2.14
CA LEU A 137 -9.03 -43.11 2.00
C LEU A 137 -9.42 -41.89 2.86
N GLN A 138 -8.42 -41.09 3.26
CA GLN A 138 -8.64 -39.85 4.00
C GLN A 138 -8.62 -38.66 3.04
N ASN A 139 -9.45 -37.65 3.30
CA ASN A 139 -9.40 -36.40 2.55
C ASN A 139 -8.38 -35.45 3.19
N PRO A 140 -7.27 -35.10 2.50
CA PRO A 140 -6.25 -34.23 3.07
C PRO A 140 -6.77 -32.82 3.38
N ASN A 141 -7.82 -32.37 2.69
CA ASN A 141 -8.37 -31.02 2.87
C ASN A 141 -9.22 -30.87 4.13
N LYS A 142 -9.66 -31.97 4.78
CA LYS A 142 -10.47 -31.90 6.02
C LYS A 142 -9.75 -31.25 7.21
N ARG A 143 -8.42 -31.11 7.12
CA ARG A 143 -7.61 -30.47 8.17
C ARG A 143 -7.54 -28.94 8.07
N ARG A 144 -8.07 -28.36 6.99
CA ARG A 144 -8.03 -26.91 6.77
C ARG A 144 -9.03 -26.20 7.67
N PRO A 145 -8.69 -25.01 8.21
CA PRO A 145 -9.54 -24.29 9.16
C PRO A 145 -10.96 -24.01 8.62
N PHE A 146 -11.09 -23.67 7.34
CA PHE A 146 -12.37 -23.29 6.71
C PHE A 146 -12.95 -24.37 5.79
N TYR A 147 -12.58 -25.64 5.97
CA TYR A 147 -13.00 -26.70 5.05
C TYR A 147 -14.52 -26.76 4.84
N GLU A 148 -15.31 -26.67 5.91
CA GLU A 148 -16.78 -26.75 5.84
C GLU A 148 -17.39 -25.52 5.13
N GLU A 149 -16.90 -24.33 5.44
CA GLU A 149 -17.33 -23.08 4.80
C GLU A 149 -16.94 -23.05 3.32
N GLU A 150 -15.76 -23.53 2.95
CA GLU A 150 -15.35 -23.69 1.54
C GLU A 150 -16.25 -24.68 0.79
N GLN A 151 -16.67 -25.79 1.42
CA GLN A 151 -17.63 -26.72 0.81
C GLN A 151 -18.99 -26.02 0.59
N ARG A 152 -19.48 -25.28 1.59
CA ARG A 152 -20.72 -24.51 1.49
C ARG A 152 -20.66 -23.49 0.36
N ARG A 153 -19.62 -22.66 0.30
CA ARG A 153 -19.42 -21.66 -0.77
C ARG A 153 -19.30 -22.30 -2.15
N SER A 154 -18.64 -23.46 -2.23
CA SER A 154 -18.55 -24.24 -3.47
C SER A 154 -19.90 -24.75 -3.96
N ILE A 155 -20.78 -25.20 -3.06
CA ILE A 155 -22.15 -25.61 -3.39
C ILE A 155 -22.96 -24.40 -3.88
N LEU A 156 -22.95 -23.30 -3.13
CA LEU A 156 -23.65 -22.06 -3.49
C LEU A 156 -23.22 -21.52 -4.86
N ARG A 157 -21.91 -21.55 -5.17
CA ARG A 157 -21.41 -21.14 -6.50
C ARG A 157 -21.95 -22.04 -7.62
N LYS A 158 -22.04 -23.35 -7.40
CA LYS A 158 -22.60 -24.28 -8.40
C LYS A 158 -24.09 -24.07 -8.61
N GLU A 159 -24.83 -23.82 -7.53
CA GLU A 159 -26.26 -23.51 -7.58
C GLU A 159 -26.49 -22.19 -8.34
N GLY A 160 -25.76 -21.13 -7.98
CA GLY A 160 -25.82 -19.84 -8.68
C GLY A 160 -25.42 -19.94 -10.16
N GLU A 161 -24.45 -20.78 -10.51
CA GLU A 161 -24.11 -21.04 -11.92
C GLU A 161 -25.25 -21.74 -12.67
N GLN A 162 -25.92 -22.71 -12.05
CA GLN A 162 -27.07 -23.39 -12.65
C GLN A 162 -28.26 -22.46 -12.83
N GLU A 163 -28.56 -21.63 -11.82
CA GLU A 163 -29.60 -20.62 -11.88
C GLU A 163 -29.33 -19.60 -12.97
N TRP A 164 -28.07 -19.13 -13.09
CA TRP A 164 -27.67 -18.23 -14.16
C TRP A 164 -27.89 -18.84 -15.54
N ARG A 165 -27.52 -20.11 -15.74
CA ARG A 165 -27.76 -20.83 -17.00
C ARG A 165 -29.25 -20.94 -17.31
N LYS A 166 -30.10 -21.24 -16.31
CA LYS A 166 -31.57 -21.28 -16.46
C LYS A 166 -32.14 -19.90 -16.84
N LYS A 167 -31.74 -18.84 -16.12
CA LYS A 167 -32.13 -17.44 -16.39
C LYS A 167 -31.72 -17.03 -17.81
N LYS A 168 -30.51 -17.37 -18.24
CA LYS A 168 -30.01 -17.10 -19.60
C LYS A 168 -30.80 -17.84 -20.68
N ALA A 169 -31.11 -19.12 -20.46
CA ALA A 169 -31.93 -19.91 -21.38
C ALA A 169 -33.36 -19.35 -21.51
N ARG A 170 -34.00 -18.96 -20.39
CA ARG A 170 -35.34 -18.33 -20.37
C ARG A 170 -35.35 -16.99 -21.12
N ARG A 171 -34.30 -16.17 -20.97
CA ARG A 171 -34.16 -14.90 -21.72
C ARG A 171 -34.02 -15.12 -23.24
N GLN A 172 -33.42 -16.24 -23.66
CA GLN A 172 -33.23 -16.57 -25.07
C GLN A 172 -34.45 -17.21 -25.73
N SER A 173 -35.42 -17.77 -24.97
CA SER A 173 -36.53 -18.55 -25.52
C SER A 173 -37.79 -17.75 -25.92
N ASN A 174 -37.79 -16.42 -25.92
CA ASN A 174 -38.93 -15.56 -26.32
C ASN A 174 -40.30 -15.86 -25.66
N THR A 175 -40.34 -16.65 -24.59
CA THR A 175 -41.58 -16.92 -23.82
C THR A 175 -41.92 -15.71 -22.96
N VAL A 176 -43.20 -15.29 -23.03
CA VAL A 176 -43.80 -14.15 -22.32
C VAL A 176 -43.26 -13.99 -20.90
N ARG A 177 -42.83 -12.76 -20.59
CA ARG A 177 -42.50 -12.31 -19.24
C ARG A 177 -43.74 -12.48 -18.36
N ASP A 178 -43.66 -13.38 -17.38
CA ASP A 178 -44.51 -13.28 -16.20
C ASP A 178 -43.74 -12.37 -15.23
N ASP A 179 -44.11 -11.09 -15.21
CA ASP A 179 -43.42 -10.02 -14.47
C ASP A 179 -43.61 -10.12 -12.94
N ASN A 180 -44.03 -11.28 -12.42
CA ASN A 180 -44.37 -11.50 -11.01
C ASN A 180 -43.38 -12.36 -10.20
N GLU A 181 -42.29 -12.85 -10.78
CA GLU A 181 -41.16 -13.32 -9.96
C GLU A 181 -40.29 -12.12 -9.60
N ALA A 182 -40.77 -11.32 -8.64
CA ALA A 182 -39.90 -10.51 -7.83
C ALA A 182 -38.79 -11.42 -7.29
N ASP A 183 -37.54 -11.15 -7.66
CA ASP A 183 -36.29 -11.79 -7.21
C ASP A 183 -36.05 -11.44 -5.71
N ALA A 184 -37.10 -11.59 -4.91
CA ALA A 184 -37.20 -11.24 -3.51
C ALA A 184 -36.75 -12.44 -2.68
N GLY A 185 -35.44 -12.55 -2.50
CA GLY A 185 -34.91 -13.43 -1.47
C GLY A 185 -33.50 -13.91 -1.71
N GLN A 186 -32.51 -13.01 -1.86
CA GLN A 186 -31.13 -13.24 -1.37
C GLN A 186 -30.17 -12.08 -1.66
N ASN A 187 -30.41 -11.27 -2.69
CA ASN A 187 -29.54 -10.14 -3.02
C ASN A 187 -30.11 -8.85 -2.44
N ASN A 188 -29.44 -8.25 -1.44
CA ASN A 188 -29.76 -7.00 -0.74
C ASN A 188 -29.85 -5.75 -1.66
N GLY A 189 -30.64 -5.79 -2.74
CA GLY A 189 -30.78 -4.73 -3.74
C GLY A 189 -29.78 -4.78 -4.92
N PHE A 190 -28.76 -5.65 -4.88
CA PHE A 190 -27.72 -5.72 -5.92
C PHE A 190 -27.94 -6.89 -6.88
N THR A 191 -28.46 -6.64 -8.08
CA THR A 191 -28.73 -7.69 -9.07
C THR A 191 -27.52 -7.92 -9.98
N PRO A 192 -26.92 -9.14 -10.01
CA PRO A 192 -25.81 -9.44 -10.90
C PRO A 192 -26.18 -9.31 -12.38
N THR A 193 -25.32 -8.65 -13.15
CA THR A 193 -25.42 -8.54 -14.61
C THR A 193 -24.50 -9.50 -15.35
N GLU A 194 -23.54 -10.11 -14.63
CA GLU A 194 -22.69 -11.20 -15.08
C GLU A 194 -22.82 -12.41 -14.16
N GLY A 195 -22.47 -13.59 -14.66
CA GLY A 195 -22.55 -14.82 -13.87
C GLY A 195 -22.24 -16.08 -14.66
N GLY A 196 -22.44 -17.23 -14.02
CA GLY A 196 -22.15 -18.53 -14.62
C GLY A 196 -20.69 -18.98 -14.39
N PRO A 197 -20.09 -19.72 -15.35
CA PRO A 197 -18.72 -20.19 -15.24
C PRO A 197 -17.74 -19.05 -14.94
N ASP A 198 -16.73 -19.30 -14.11
CA ASP A 198 -15.68 -18.31 -13.82
C ASP A 198 -14.50 -18.47 -14.81
N PRO A 199 -14.35 -17.57 -15.81
CA PRO A 199 -13.33 -17.70 -16.85
C PRO A 199 -11.91 -17.37 -16.37
N LEU A 200 -11.74 -16.84 -15.15
CA LEU A 200 -10.45 -16.38 -14.60
C LEU A 200 -9.74 -15.36 -15.52
N ILE A 201 -10.36 -14.19 -15.68
CA ILE A 201 -9.84 -13.08 -16.49
C ILE A 201 -9.31 -11.94 -15.61
N CYS A 202 -8.45 -11.09 -16.17
CA CYS A 202 -7.94 -9.88 -15.51
C CYS A 202 -8.89 -8.69 -15.79
N ASP A 203 -10.11 -8.75 -15.27
CA ASP A 203 -11.13 -7.71 -15.45
C ASP A 203 -11.92 -7.53 -14.14
N VAL A 204 -11.68 -6.42 -13.45
CA VAL A 204 -12.39 -6.09 -12.21
C VAL A 204 -13.87 -5.76 -12.48
N ALA A 205 -14.20 -5.15 -13.61
CA ALA A 205 -15.57 -4.81 -13.96
C ALA A 205 -16.41 -6.07 -14.14
N TYR A 206 -15.85 -7.12 -14.75
CA TYR A 206 -16.49 -8.44 -14.80
C TYR A 206 -16.82 -8.97 -13.39
N TYR A 207 -15.84 -8.98 -12.47
CA TYR A 207 -16.10 -9.48 -11.11
C TYR A 207 -17.05 -8.60 -10.31
N ALA A 208 -17.05 -7.28 -10.53
CA ALA A 208 -18.02 -6.35 -9.94
C ALA A 208 -19.45 -6.68 -10.43
N ARG A 209 -19.63 -6.89 -11.74
CA ARG A 209 -20.92 -7.27 -12.35
C ARG A 209 -21.47 -8.60 -11.85
N ARG A 210 -20.60 -9.53 -11.45
CA ARG A 210 -21.01 -10.79 -10.81
C ARG A 210 -21.65 -10.61 -9.44
N VAL A 211 -21.36 -9.51 -8.76
CA VAL A 211 -21.94 -9.18 -7.45
C VAL A 211 -22.97 -8.05 -7.55
N GLY A 212 -23.38 -7.65 -8.77
CA GLY A 212 -24.37 -6.59 -8.97
C GLY A 212 -23.84 -5.17 -8.77
N LEU A 213 -22.52 -5.00 -8.86
CA LEU A 213 -21.84 -3.71 -8.97
C LEU A 213 -21.32 -3.53 -10.41
N ASP A 214 -20.72 -2.39 -10.73
CA ASP A 214 -19.91 -2.24 -11.94
C ASP A 214 -18.69 -1.35 -11.66
N MET A 215 -17.83 -1.17 -12.65
CA MET A 215 -16.62 -0.38 -12.54
C MET A 215 -16.42 0.53 -13.74
N GLU A 216 -15.94 1.74 -13.49
CA GLU A 216 -15.42 2.63 -14.51
C GLU A 216 -13.96 3.01 -14.24
N GLU A 217 -13.21 3.27 -15.30
CA GLU A 217 -11.80 3.62 -15.25
C GLU A 217 -11.56 5.09 -15.58
N PHE A 218 -10.76 5.75 -14.74
CA PHE A 218 -10.21 7.07 -14.92
C PHE A 218 -8.71 6.97 -15.21
N LYS A 219 -8.22 7.80 -16.14
CA LYS A 219 -6.78 8.00 -16.31
C LYS A 219 -6.33 9.19 -15.47
N VAL A 220 -5.24 9.01 -14.73
CA VAL A 220 -4.62 10.02 -13.88
C VAL A 220 -3.22 10.31 -14.40
N GLN A 221 -2.88 11.58 -14.59
CA GLN A 221 -1.54 11.99 -14.98
C GLN A 221 -0.76 12.44 -13.73
N THR A 222 0.41 11.87 -13.52
CA THR A 222 1.34 12.32 -12.48
C THR A 222 2.13 13.55 -12.95
N GLU A 223 2.74 14.27 -12.01
CA GLU A 223 3.58 15.45 -12.30
C GLU A 223 4.75 15.12 -13.24
N ASP A 224 5.31 13.91 -13.16
CA ASP A 224 6.38 13.42 -14.04
C ASP A 224 5.87 12.81 -15.35
N GLY A 225 4.55 12.74 -15.57
CA GLY A 225 3.95 12.40 -16.86
C GLY A 225 3.55 10.93 -17.05
N PHE A 226 3.58 10.09 -15.99
CA PHE A 226 2.96 8.77 -16.06
C PHE A 226 1.45 8.90 -16.18
N LEU A 227 0.84 7.99 -16.94
CA LEU A 227 -0.59 7.80 -16.98
C LEU A 227 -0.92 6.53 -16.18
N ILE A 228 -1.65 6.69 -15.09
CA ILE A 228 -1.97 5.61 -14.14
C ILE A 228 -3.49 5.45 -14.03
N ASP A 229 -3.90 4.23 -13.67
CA ASP A 229 -5.31 3.83 -13.69
C ASP A 229 -5.95 3.98 -12.31
N LEU A 230 -7.07 4.67 -12.26
CA LEU A 230 -7.92 4.81 -11.08
C LEU A 230 -9.29 4.20 -11.40
N TRP A 231 -9.68 3.16 -10.67
CA TRP A 231 -10.97 2.50 -10.88
C TRP A 231 -11.98 2.96 -9.83
N HIS A 232 -13.21 3.21 -10.24
CA HIS A 232 -14.32 3.57 -9.37
C HIS A 232 -15.37 2.45 -9.41
N ILE A 233 -15.65 1.84 -8.25
CA ILE A 233 -16.65 0.78 -8.10
C ILE A 233 -17.97 1.41 -7.69
N TYR A 234 -19.02 1.17 -8.46
CA TYR A 234 -20.32 1.79 -8.24
C TYR A 234 -21.47 0.80 -8.33
N ASP A 235 -22.60 1.22 -7.76
CA ASP A 235 -23.89 0.54 -7.90
C ASP A 235 -24.61 1.08 -9.15
N PRO A 236 -24.83 0.26 -10.19
CA PRO A 236 -25.47 0.70 -11.43
C PRO A 236 -26.94 1.13 -11.25
N SER A 237 -27.57 0.83 -10.11
CA SER A 237 -28.91 1.31 -9.78
C SER A 237 -28.91 2.73 -9.20
N GLU A 238 -27.77 3.21 -8.69
CA GLU A 238 -27.64 4.53 -8.07
C GLU A 238 -26.73 5.49 -8.84
N TYR A 239 -25.88 4.98 -9.73
CA TYR A 239 -24.84 5.77 -10.40
C TYR A 239 -24.74 5.42 -11.89
N THR A 240 -24.59 6.46 -12.71
CA THR A 240 -24.30 6.33 -14.15
C THR A 240 -22.85 6.73 -14.41
N PRO A 241 -22.06 5.89 -15.09
CA PRO A 241 -20.65 6.17 -15.37
C PRO A 241 -20.47 7.44 -16.20
N LEU A 242 -19.40 8.17 -15.92
CA LEU A 242 -19.13 9.44 -16.60
C LEU A 242 -18.79 9.21 -18.08
N PRO A 243 -19.04 10.20 -18.96
CA PRO A 243 -18.55 10.15 -20.33
C PRO A 243 -17.02 9.97 -20.39
N PRO A 244 -16.46 9.27 -21.39
CA PRO A 244 -15.02 9.04 -21.50
C PRO A 244 -14.16 10.31 -21.45
N ALA A 245 -14.65 11.43 -21.99
CA ALA A 245 -13.96 12.72 -21.94
C ALA A 245 -13.76 13.23 -20.50
N SER A 246 -14.73 13.00 -19.61
CA SER A 246 -14.62 13.39 -18.19
C SER A 246 -13.70 12.46 -17.40
N ARG A 247 -13.34 11.31 -17.97
CA ARG A 247 -12.46 10.28 -17.39
C ARG A 247 -11.01 10.39 -17.89
N SER A 248 -10.71 11.33 -18.79
CA SER A 248 -9.36 11.61 -19.24
C SER A 248 -8.51 12.24 -18.11
N PRO A 249 -7.17 12.27 -18.27
CA PRO A 249 -6.29 12.94 -17.32
C PRO A 249 -6.59 14.44 -17.23
N LEU A 250 -6.57 14.99 -16.01
CA LEU A 250 -6.77 16.43 -15.76
C LEU A 250 -5.47 17.25 -15.89
N GLY A 251 -4.40 16.65 -16.41
CA GLY A 251 -3.06 17.24 -16.47
C GLY A 251 -2.19 16.89 -15.26
N PRO A 252 -0.98 17.48 -15.17
CA PRO A 252 0.03 17.09 -14.18
C PRO A 252 -0.16 17.70 -12.79
N SER A 253 -1.01 18.73 -12.65
CA SER A 253 -1.23 19.39 -11.36
C SER A 253 -1.96 18.46 -10.41
N ALA A 254 -1.33 18.07 -9.31
CA ALA A 254 -1.98 17.24 -8.29
C ALA A 254 -3.23 17.96 -7.77
N PHE A 255 -3.14 19.16 -7.21
CA PHE A 255 -4.30 19.88 -6.66
C PHE A 255 -4.62 21.14 -7.49
N PRO A 256 -5.57 21.11 -8.43
CA PRO A 256 -5.93 22.28 -9.22
C PRO A 256 -6.53 23.40 -8.35
N THR A 257 -6.17 24.65 -8.62
CA THR A 257 -6.61 25.86 -7.89
C THR A 257 -8.02 26.32 -8.25
N SER A 258 -8.61 25.81 -9.33
CA SER A 258 -9.98 26.14 -9.73
C SER A 258 -10.59 25.04 -10.60
N SER A 259 -11.22 24.06 -9.97
CA SER A 259 -12.29 23.30 -10.63
C SER A 259 -13.40 23.15 -9.62
N SER A 260 -14.55 23.76 -9.90
CA SER A 260 -15.79 23.40 -9.21
C SER A 260 -15.98 21.90 -9.44
N PRO A 261 -16.10 21.09 -8.36
CA PRO A 261 -16.37 19.67 -8.53
C PRO A 261 -17.66 19.52 -9.35
N PRO A 262 -17.80 18.47 -10.17
CA PRO A 262 -19.12 18.06 -10.62
C PRO A 262 -19.94 17.86 -9.34
N GLY A 263 -20.86 18.80 -9.06
CA GLY A 263 -21.76 18.65 -7.92
C GLY A 263 -22.51 17.33 -8.05
N PRO A 264 -22.95 16.73 -6.92
CA PRO A 264 -23.81 15.56 -6.98
C PRO A 264 -24.97 15.82 -7.94
N ASP A 265 -25.36 14.81 -8.70
CA ASP A 265 -26.47 14.91 -9.64
C ASP A 265 -27.68 15.52 -8.90
N PRO A 266 -28.14 16.73 -9.29
CA PRO A 266 -29.21 17.43 -8.59
C PRO A 266 -30.54 16.65 -8.56
N GLU A 267 -30.67 15.60 -9.38
CA GLU A 267 -31.83 14.71 -9.35
C GLU A 267 -31.84 13.74 -8.15
N THR A 268 -30.69 13.47 -7.52
CA THR A 268 -30.61 12.55 -6.39
C THR A 268 -30.84 13.26 -5.05
N LYS A 269 -32.05 13.13 -4.49
CA LYS A 269 -32.38 13.62 -3.12
C LYS A 269 -31.61 12.94 -1.98
N LYS A 270 -30.71 11.99 -2.28
CA LYS A 270 -29.96 11.21 -1.29
C LYS A 270 -28.62 11.91 -1.00
N LYS A 271 -28.19 11.89 0.27
CA LYS A 271 -26.84 12.33 0.64
C LYS A 271 -25.77 11.52 -0.13
N PRO A 272 -24.63 12.15 -0.49
CA PRO A 272 -23.53 11.47 -1.15
C PRO A 272 -22.87 10.43 -0.23
N LYS A 273 -22.22 9.43 -0.83
CA LYS A 273 -21.43 8.42 -0.11
C LYS A 273 -20.03 9.00 0.20
N TYR A 274 -19.44 8.58 1.32
CA TYR A 274 -18.10 9.06 1.71
C TYR A 274 -17.02 8.38 0.85
N PRO A 275 -16.07 9.14 0.25
CA PRO A 275 -15.06 8.55 -0.63
C PRO A 275 -13.93 7.87 0.13
N ILE A 276 -13.54 6.70 -0.37
CA ILE A 276 -12.40 5.94 0.09
C ILE A 276 -11.48 5.59 -1.07
N LEU A 277 -10.17 5.68 -0.85
CA LEU A 277 -9.14 5.28 -1.81
C LEU A 277 -8.41 4.03 -1.28
N MET A 278 -8.29 3.00 -2.11
CA MET A 278 -7.58 1.76 -1.77
C MET A 278 -6.32 1.56 -2.62
N ILE A 279 -5.16 1.34 -1.98
CA ILE A 279 -3.85 1.20 -2.64
C ILE A 279 -3.24 -0.18 -2.38
N HIS A 280 -2.93 -0.90 -3.46
CA HIS A 280 -2.45 -2.29 -3.43
C HIS A 280 -0.97 -2.46 -3.03
N GLY A 281 -0.56 -3.71 -2.84
CA GLY A 281 0.81 -4.10 -2.47
C GLY A 281 1.78 -4.30 -3.65
N LEU A 282 3.00 -4.75 -3.34
CA LEU A 282 4.07 -4.96 -4.30
C LEU A 282 3.68 -6.04 -5.34
N LEU A 283 3.99 -5.78 -6.61
CA LEU A 283 3.67 -6.63 -7.76
C LEU A 283 2.16 -6.86 -7.98
N GLN A 284 1.26 -6.25 -7.22
CA GLN A 284 -0.18 -6.40 -7.42
C GLN A 284 -0.76 -5.28 -8.27
N SER A 285 -2.03 -5.41 -8.65
CA SER A 285 -2.92 -4.31 -9.03
C SER A 285 -4.03 -4.16 -7.99
N ALA A 286 -4.84 -3.10 -8.10
CA ALA A 286 -5.94 -2.85 -7.19
C ALA A 286 -7.06 -3.91 -7.25
N GLY A 287 -7.06 -4.77 -8.29
CA GLY A 287 -7.96 -5.91 -8.39
C GLY A 287 -7.74 -6.95 -7.30
N ALA A 288 -6.62 -6.91 -6.58
CA ALA A 288 -6.40 -7.72 -5.38
C ALA A 288 -7.48 -7.53 -4.30
N TYR A 289 -8.17 -6.39 -4.28
CA TYR A 289 -9.30 -6.14 -3.37
C TYR A 289 -10.65 -6.68 -3.87
N CYS A 290 -10.70 -7.33 -5.03
CA CYS A 290 -11.92 -7.67 -5.80
C CYS A 290 -12.05 -9.17 -6.14
N THR A 291 -11.31 -10.05 -5.45
CA THR A 291 -11.15 -11.45 -5.86
C THR A 291 -12.06 -12.45 -5.13
N ASN A 292 -12.74 -12.04 -4.07
CA ASN A 292 -13.49 -12.90 -3.15
C ASN A 292 -15.03 -12.80 -3.28
N ASP A 293 -15.53 -12.48 -4.49
CA ASP A 293 -16.96 -12.21 -4.73
C ASP A 293 -17.46 -11.17 -3.70
N ASP A 294 -18.63 -11.35 -3.07
CA ASP A 294 -19.19 -10.42 -2.07
C ASP A 294 -18.28 -10.16 -0.86
N ALA A 295 -17.38 -11.09 -0.53
CA ALA A 295 -16.44 -10.94 0.57
C ALA A 295 -15.18 -10.14 0.19
N SER A 296 -15.09 -9.67 -1.06
CA SER A 296 -14.05 -8.73 -1.50
C SER A 296 -14.17 -7.42 -0.74
N LEU A 297 -13.09 -6.94 -0.11
CA LEU A 297 -13.12 -5.70 0.69
C LEU A 297 -13.69 -4.50 -0.08
N ALA A 298 -13.32 -4.34 -1.36
CA ALA A 298 -13.84 -3.24 -2.19
C ALA A 298 -15.37 -3.35 -2.41
N PHE A 299 -15.86 -4.55 -2.71
CA PHE A 299 -17.28 -4.78 -2.97
C PHE A 299 -18.10 -4.69 -1.68
N TYR A 300 -17.59 -5.24 -0.59
CA TYR A 300 -18.21 -5.14 0.74
C TYR A 300 -18.36 -3.68 1.18
N LEU A 301 -17.32 -2.85 1.04
CA LEU A 301 -17.37 -1.43 1.42
C LEU A 301 -18.31 -0.63 0.51
N CYS A 302 -18.31 -0.89 -0.79
CA CYS A 302 -19.22 -0.25 -1.75
C CYS A 302 -20.69 -0.57 -1.41
N LYS A 303 -21.00 -1.85 -1.18
CA LYS A 303 -22.34 -2.31 -0.76
C LYS A 303 -22.74 -1.80 0.62
N SER A 304 -21.77 -1.53 1.48
CA SER A 304 -22.00 -0.91 2.79
C SER A 304 -22.30 0.58 2.71
N GLY A 305 -22.14 1.23 1.56
CA GLY A 305 -22.49 2.65 1.38
C GLY A 305 -21.31 3.62 1.29
N TYR A 306 -20.09 3.13 1.08
CA TYR A 306 -18.94 3.97 0.72
C TYR A 306 -18.84 4.20 -0.79
N ASP A 307 -18.22 5.32 -1.18
CA ASP A 307 -17.80 5.60 -2.55
C ASP A 307 -16.37 5.08 -2.74
N VAL A 308 -16.19 4.00 -3.52
CA VAL A 308 -14.96 3.19 -3.50
C VAL A 308 -14.10 3.41 -4.73
N TRP A 309 -12.90 3.94 -4.49
CA TRP A 309 -11.88 4.20 -5.50
C TRP A 309 -10.66 3.30 -5.30
N LEU A 310 -10.16 2.71 -6.36
CA LEU A 310 -9.08 1.74 -6.37
C LEU A 310 -7.90 2.29 -7.20
N GLY A 311 -6.82 2.67 -6.53
CA GLY A 311 -5.66 3.28 -7.18
C GLY A 311 -4.64 2.25 -7.65
N ASN A 312 -4.23 2.32 -8.92
CA ASN A 312 -3.10 1.56 -9.45
C ASN A 312 -1.88 2.47 -9.58
N ASN A 313 -0.73 1.95 -9.16
CA ASN A 313 0.54 2.66 -9.31
C ASN A 313 1.09 2.59 -10.74
N ARG A 314 2.09 3.42 -11.03
CA ARG A 314 2.75 3.50 -12.35
C ARG A 314 3.16 2.15 -12.94
N CYS A 315 3.14 2.09 -14.27
CA CYS A 315 3.40 0.94 -15.12
C CYS A 315 2.32 -0.16 -15.14
N GLY A 316 1.82 -0.64 -14.00
CA GLY A 316 0.70 -1.59 -13.93
C GLY A 316 0.79 -2.76 -14.94
N PHE A 317 -0.35 -3.14 -15.53
CA PHE A 317 -0.35 -4.11 -16.65
C PHE A 317 0.03 -3.49 -18.00
N SER A 318 -0.25 -2.19 -18.17
CA SER A 318 -0.04 -1.46 -19.41
C SER A 318 0.76 -0.18 -19.12
N PRO A 319 2.09 -0.20 -19.26
CA PRO A 319 2.90 0.96 -18.94
C PRO A 319 2.65 2.11 -19.91
N GLN A 320 2.25 3.27 -19.38
CA GLN A 320 1.91 4.46 -20.17
C GLN A 320 2.56 5.73 -19.58
N HIS A 321 2.99 6.61 -20.48
CA HIS A 321 3.55 7.91 -20.15
C HIS A 321 3.33 8.86 -21.32
N THR A 322 3.19 10.16 -21.03
CA THR A 322 2.99 11.22 -22.02
C THR A 322 4.15 11.43 -23.00
N LEU A 323 5.37 11.04 -22.63
CA LEU A 323 6.61 11.35 -23.38
C LEU A 323 7.49 10.11 -23.55
N LEU A 324 7.58 9.26 -22.53
CA LEU A 324 8.49 8.12 -22.51
C LEU A 324 7.80 6.85 -23.02
N SER A 325 8.54 6.04 -23.77
CA SER A 325 8.07 4.72 -24.22
C SER A 325 8.64 3.61 -23.33
N TYR A 326 8.04 2.41 -23.40
CA TYR A 326 8.50 1.23 -22.67
C TYR A 326 10.02 0.96 -22.80
N SER A 327 10.59 1.18 -23.98
CA SER A 327 12.01 0.92 -24.25
C SER A 327 12.95 1.98 -23.67
N ASP A 328 12.43 3.12 -23.23
CA ASP A 328 13.21 4.21 -22.63
C ASP A 328 13.54 3.87 -21.17
N PRO A 329 14.82 3.77 -20.77
CA PRO A 329 15.19 3.45 -19.40
C PRO A 329 14.74 4.51 -18.38
N ARG A 330 14.51 5.77 -18.82
CA ARG A 330 13.99 6.83 -17.94
C ARG A 330 12.59 6.50 -17.40
N MET A 331 11.78 5.77 -18.17
CA MET A 331 10.45 5.31 -17.74
C MET A 331 10.52 4.36 -16.54
N TRP A 332 11.68 3.76 -16.27
CA TRP A 332 11.87 2.78 -15.21
C TRP A 332 12.76 3.30 -14.08
N ALA A 333 13.23 4.55 -14.15
CA ALA A 333 14.08 5.14 -13.13
C ALA A 333 13.24 5.73 -11.98
N TRP A 334 12.58 4.87 -11.21
CA TRP A 334 11.75 5.26 -10.06
C TRP A 334 11.75 4.17 -8.98
N ASN A 335 11.45 4.55 -7.74
CA ASN A 335 11.28 3.64 -6.61
C ASN A 335 10.07 4.05 -5.74
N ILE A 336 9.98 3.50 -4.53
CA ILE A 336 8.85 3.75 -3.63
C ILE A 336 8.64 5.23 -3.31
N ARG A 337 9.70 6.04 -3.35
CA ARG A 337 9.62 7.48 -3.10
C ARG A 337 8.78 8.16 -4.17
N GLN A 338 9.01 7.89 -5.46
CA GLN A 338 8.19 8.46 -6.54
C GLN A 338 6.73 8.01 -6.45
N MET A 339 6.48 6.75 -6.10
CA MET A 339 5.12 6.28 -5.85
C MET A 339 4.44 7.08 -4.72
N GLY A 340 5.18 7.38 -3.65
CA GLY A 340 4.68 8.17 -2.52
C GLY A 340 4.46 9.64 -2.85
N VAL A 341 5.43 10.29 -3.51
CA VAL A 341 5.41 11.75 -3.72
C VAL A 341 4.78 12.21 -5.02
N LEU A 342 4.47 11.30 -5.96
CA LEU A 342 3.89 11.62 -7.28
C LEU A 342 2.59 10.84 -7.54
N ASP A 343 2.59 9.50 -7.38
CA ASP A 343 1.41 8.68 -7.71
C ASP A 343 0.28 8.91 -6.69
N LEU A 344 0.59 8.81 -5.39
CA LEU A 344 -0.42 8.95 -4.33
C LEU A 344 -1.10 10.33 -4.31
N PRO A 345 -0.39 11.48 -4.40
CA PRO A 345 -1.02 12.79 -4.53
C PRO A 345 -1.94 12.90 -5.74
N ALA A 346 -1.51 12.40 -6.91
CA ALA A 346 -2.31 12.47 -8.14
C ALA A 346 -3.60 11.66 -8.02
N LEU A 347 -3.53 10.46 -7.42
CA LEU A 347 -4.70 9.62 -7.15
C LEU A 347 -5.65 10.28 -6.14
N ILE A 348 -5.15 10.75 -5.00
CA ILE A 348 -5.95 11.45 -3.98
C ILE A 348 -6.66 12.63 -4.60
N ALA A 349 -5.92 13.48 -5.30
CA ALA A 349 -6.49 14.70 -5.83
C ALA A 349 -7.51 14.46 -6.95
N ARG A 350 -7.34 13.40 -7.76
CA ARG A 350 -8.36 12.98 -8.71
C ARG A 350 -9.66 12.59 -8.01
N VAL A 351 -9.59 11.82 -6.93
CA VAL A 351 -10.77 11.41 -6.14
C VAL A 351 -11.44 12.64 -5.53
N LEU A 352 -10.70 13.53 -4.88
CA LEU A 352 -11.26 14.74 -4.27
C LEU A 352 -11.88 15.68 -5.32
N SER A 353 -11.27 15.80 -6.50
CA SER A 353 -11.83 16.58 -7.62
C SER A 353 -13.11 15.97 -8.18
N ALA A 354 -13.16 14.64 -8.32
CA ALA A 354 -14.33 13.93 -8.85
C ALA A 354 -15.52 13.95 -7.88
N THR A 355 -15.25 13.92 -6.57
CA THR A 355 -16.28 13.78 -5.52
C THR A 355 -16.65 15.10 -4.86
N GLY A 356 -15.80 16.12 -4.96
CA GLY A 356 -15.92 17.38 -4.23
C GLY A 356 -15.68 17.26 -2.72
N ALA A 357 -15.22 16.10 -2.24
CA ALA A 357 -14.94 15.89 -0.84
C ALA A 357 -13.69 16.67 -0.39
N PRO A 358 -13.67 17.22 0.84
CA PRO A 358 -12.49 17.89 1.37
C PRO A 358 -11.37 16.91 1.74
N LYS A 359 -11.74 15.72 2.21
CA LYS A 359 -10.87 14.61 2.60
C LYS A 359 -11.48 13.28 2.17
N LEU A 360 -10.64 12.24 2.11
CA LEU A 360 -11.06 10.86 1.87
C LEU A 360 -10.47 9.91 2.93
N GLY A 361 -11.08 8.74 3.08
CA GLY A 361 -10.47 7.64 3.85
C GLY A 361 -9.46 6.86 2.99
N LEU A 362 -8.24 6.62 3.50
CA LEU A 362 -7.21 5.91 2.74
C LEU A 362 -6.99 4.51 3.33
N VAL A 363 -7.19 3.47 2.52
CA VAL A 363 -6.87 2.07 2.86
C VAL A 363 -5.68 1.63 2.03
N ALA A 364 -4.65 1.05 2.63
CA ALA A 364 -3.52 0.54 1.86
C ALA A 364 -3.04 -0.81 2.39
N HIS A 365 -2.53 -1.64 1.48
CA HIS A 365 -2.00 -2.96 1.80
C HIS A 365 -0.50 -3.05 1.48
N SER A 366 0.30 -3.65 2.37
CA SER A 366 1.70 -4.00 2.10
C SER A 366 2.50 -2.80 1.56
N GLN A 367 3.11 -2.87 0.37
CA GLN A 367 3.82 -1.74 -0.25
C GLN A 367 3.00 -0.45 -0.34
N GLY A 368 1.67 -0.52 -0.51
CA GLY A 368 0.80 0.66 -0.48
C GLY A 368 0.88 1.40 0.87
N THR A 369 1.09 0.67 1.97
CA THR A 369 1.32 1.27 3.29
C THR A 369 2.68 1.95 3.34
N THR A 370 3.74 1.34 2.79
CA THR A 370 5.08 1.96 2.67
C THR A 370 5.02 3.25 1.86
N GLN A 371 4.38 3.20 0.71
CA GLN A 371 4.14 4.35 -0.17
C GLN A 371 3.49 5.51 0.61
N THR A 372 2.47 5.19 1.40
CA THR A 372 1.74 6.18 2.21
C THR A 372 2.58 6.72 3.35
N LEU A 373 3.24 5.86 4.14
CA LEU A 373 4.12 6.25 5.24
C LEU A 373 5.26 7.15 4.76
N VAL A 374 5.87 6.83 3.60
CA VAL A 374 6.91 7.66 2.98
C VAL A 374 6.34 9.01 2.53
N ALA A 375 5.15 9.03 1.94
CA ALA A 375 4.53 10.26 1.49
C ALA A 375 4.20 11.22 2.65
N LEU A 376 3.65 10.68 3.74
CA LEU A 376 3.24 11.45 4.93
C LEU A 376 4.41 12.00 5.76
N ALA A 377 5.65 11.60 5.48
CA ALA A 377 6.81 12.08 6.21
C ALA A 377 7.00 13.61 6.05
N LYS A 378 7.45 14.28 7.12
CA LYS A 378 7.62 15.74 7.19
C LYS A 378 8.50 16.34 6.09
N GLU A 379 9.44 15.55 5.55
CA GLU A 379 10.37 15.94 4.48
C GLU A 379 9.90 15.55 3.07
N GLN A 380 8.73 14.93 2.92
CA GLN A 380 8.23 14.42 1.63
C GLN A 380 6.98 15.19 1.17
N ARG A 381 5.78 14.77 1.59
CA ARG A 381 4.49 15.36 1.24
C ARG A 381 3.53 15.38 2.45
N PRO A 382 3.90 16.05 3.55
CA PRO A 382 3.07 16.10 4.75
C PRO A 382 1.73 16.82 4.54
N ASP A 383 1.60 17.62 3.48
CA ASP A 383 0.35 18.24 3.03
C ASP A 383 -0.75 17.22 2.69
N LEU A 384 -0.39 15.97 2.34
CA LEU A 384 -1.37 14.91 2.11
C LEU A 384 -2.14 14.54 3.37
N GLY A 385 -1.56 14.72 4.56
CA GLY A 385 -2.24 14.40 5.80
C GLY A 385 -3.48 15.26 6.06
N GLU A 386 -3.51 16.47 5.50
CA GLU A 386 -4.68 17.36 5.55
C GLU A 386 -5.80 16.93 4.58
N ARG A 387 -5.52 15.99 3.67
CA ARG A 387 -6.45 15.47 2.66
C ARG A 387 -6.96 14.06 2.97
N ILE A 388 -6.46 13.45 4.04
CA ILE A 388 -6.79 12.10 4.47
C ILE A 388 -7.47 12.18 5.83
N SER A 389 -8.67 11.60 5.98
CA SER A 389 -9.37 11.57 7.27
C SER A 389 -8.81 10.52 8.21
N VAL A 390 -8.39 9.37 7.65
CA VAL A 390 -7.75 8.27 8.35
C VAL A 390 -6.93 7.45 7.36
N PHE A 391 -5.79 6.94 7.84
CA PHE A 391 -4.97 5.99 7.13
C PHE A 391 -5.10 4.59 7.73
N CYS A 392 -5.80 3.69 7.04
CA CYS A 392 -5.99 2.28 7.37
C CYS A 392 -4.90 1.43 6.71
N ALA A 393 -3.93 0.97 7.50
CA ALA A 393 -2.79 0.18 7.06
C ALA A 393 -3.02 -1.33 7.30
N LEU A 394 -3.13 -2.10 6.21
CA LEU A 394 -3.28 -3.56 6.22
C LEU A 394 -1.92 -4.23 5.95
N ALA A 395 -1.45 -5.08 6.86
CA ALA A 395 -0.11 -5.68 6.83
C ALA A 395 1.00 -4.63 6.55
N PRO A 396 1.18 -3.65 7.45
CA PRO A 396 2.02 -2.48 7.21
C PRO A 396 3.50 -2.85 6.99
N ALA A 397 4.02 -2.53 5.82
CA ALA A 397 5.37 -2.84 5.39
C ALA A 397 6.36 -1.72 5.77
N ALA A 398 6.64 -1.60 7.07
CA ALA A 398 7.62 -0.65 7.60
C ALA A 398 8.89 -1.31 8.14
N TYR A 399 8.76 -2.48 8.78
CA TYR A 399 9.86 -3.26 9.33
C TYR A 399 9.99 -4.60 8.61
N ALA A 400 11.21 -5.03 8.34
CA ALA A 400 11.49 -6.30 7.67
C ALA A 400 11.27 -7.48 8.62
N GLY A 401 10.47 -8.46 8.18
CA GLY A 401 10.24 -9.71 8.88
C GLY A 401 11.38 -10.73 8.74
N PRO A 402 11.23 -11.92 9.35
CA PRO A 402 12.26 -12.97 9.35
C PRO A 402 12.63 -13.51 7.96
N LEU A 403 11.76 -13.34 6.95
CA LEU A 403 11.95 -13.86 5.60
C LEU A 403 13.23 -13.35 4.93
N ILE A 404 13.70 -12.16 5.29
CA ILE A 404 14.95 -11.56 4.79
C ILE A 404 16.20 -12.43 5.04
N LYS A 405 16.09 -13.43 5.93
CA LYS A 405 17.16 -14.39 6.24
C LYS A 405 17.23 -15.57 5.26
N LYS A 406 16.20 -15.80 4.43
CA LYS A 406 16.21 -16.91 3.46
C LYS A 406 17.29 -16.72 2.38
N MET A 407 17.79 -17.83 1.85
CA MET A 407 18.99 -17.85 0.99
C MET A 407 18.88 -16.99 -0.27
N TYR A 408 17.73 -16.98 -0.95
CA TYR A 408 17.51 -16.15 -2.15
C TYR A 408 17.45 -14.65 -1.83
N PHE A 409 16.84 -14.25 -0.72
CA PHE A 409 16.89 -12.85 -0.27
C PHE A 409 18.30 -12.45 0.17
N LYS A 410 19.03 -13.36 0.83
CA LYS A 410 20.45 -13.14 1.17
C LYS A 410 21.30 -12.95 -0.08
N PHE A 411 21.08 -13.75 -1.12
CA PHE A 411 21.75 -13.58 -2.42
C PHE A 411 21.49 -12.19 -3.00
N MET A 412 20.23 -11.75 -3.08
CA MET A 412 19.86 -10.42 -3.59
C MET A 412 20.56 -9.26 -2.85
N ARG A 413 20.81 -9.41 -1.56
CA ARG A 413 21.51 -8.42 -0.72
C ARG A 413 23.03 -8.37 -0.92
N LEU A 414 23.62 -9.40 -1.52
CA LEU A 414 25.06 -9.47 -1.79
C LEU A 414 25.42 -8.84 -3.15
N ILE A 415 24.44 -8.67 -4.03
CA ILE A 415 24.64 -8.12 -5.37
C ILE A 415 24.89 -6.60 -5.28
N SER A 416 25.95 -6.11 -5.91
CA SER A 416 26.23 -4.67 -6.03
C SER A 416 25.19 -3.98 -6.92
N PRO A 417 24.97 -2.66 -6.80
CA PRO A 417 24.02 -1.95 -7.68
C PRO A 417 24.29 -2.14 -9.18
N GLY A 418 25.57 -2.15 -9.57
CA GLY A 418 25.98 -2.41 -10.96
C GLY A 418 25.63 -3.83 -11.42
N ALA A 419 25.93 -4.84 -10.59
CA ALA A 419 25.56 -6.22 -10.89
C ALA A 419 24.04 -6.42 -10.92
N PHE A 420 23.28 -5.73 -10.06
CA PHE A 420 21.82 -5.79 -10.06
C PHE A 420 21.24 -5.34 -11.41
N ARG A 421 21.78 -4.25 -11.98
CA ARG A 421 21.39 -3.75 -13.32
C ARG A 421 21.77 -4.71 -14.45
N VAL A 422 22.88 -5.43 -14.32
CA VAL A 422 23.26 -6.47 -15.29
C VAL A 422 22.29 -7.66 -15.23
N PHE A 423 21.93 -8.11 -14.02
CA PHE A 423 21.07 -9.28 -13.81
C PHE A 423 19.59 -9.03 -14.10
N PHE A 424 19.04 -7.94 -13.55
CA PHE A 424 17.60 -7.64 -13.58
C PHE A 424 17.24 -6.50 -14.52
N GLY A 425 18.25 -5.84 -15.10
CA GLY A 425 18.07 -4.82 -16.11
C GLY A 425 17.92 -3.41 -15.54
N ILE A 426 17.73 -2.47 -16.45
CA ILE A 426 17.48 -1.05 -16.18
C ILE A 426 16.03 -0.64 -16.53
N HIS A 427 15.17 -1.64 -16.77
CA HIS A 427 13.77 -1.48 -17.18
C HIS A 427 12.83 -2.16 -16.16
N ALA A 428 11.81 -2.86 -16.66
CA ALA A 428 10.93 -3.71 -15.86
C ALA A 428 11.70 -4.86 -15.20
N PHE A 429 11.34 -5.17 -13.95
CA PHE A 429 11.84 -6.33 -13.24
C PHE A 429 11.20 -7.62 -13.77
N ILE A 430 12.03 -8.52 -14.32
CA ILE A 430 11.63 -9.85 -14.84
C ILE A 430 10.36 -9.77 -15.72
N PRO A 431 10.40 -9.06 -16.87
CA PRO A 431 9.22 -8.82 -17.70
C PRO A 431 8.59 -10.11 -18.26
N PHE A 432 9.34 -11.21 -18.30
CA PHE A 432 8.84 -12.52 -18.72
C PHE A 432 7.64 -13.01 -17.89
N MET A 433 7.50 -12.56 -16.64
CA MET A 433 6.31 -12.87 -15.82
C MET A 433 5.02 -12.35 -16.47
N MET A 434 5.08 -11.21 -17.17
CA MET A 434 3.93 -10.65 -17.89
C MET A 434 3.62 -11.46 -19.16
N THR A 435 4.67 -11.95 -19.84
CA THR A 435 4.49 -12.88 -20.96
C THR A 435 3.80 -14.16 -20.51
N MET A 436 4.22 -14.74 -19.38
CA MET A 436 3.55 -15.91 -18.80
C MET A 436 2.09 -15.63 -18.43
N HIS A 437 1.81 -14.46 -17.85
CA HIS A 437 0.43 -14.03 -17.52
C HIS A 437 -0.45 -13.97 -18.76
N SER A 438 0.06 -13.41 -19.85
CA SER A 438 -0.69 -13.26 -21.11
C SER A 438 -0.93 -14.57 -21.88
N LEU A 439 -0.04 -15.56 -21.74
CA LEU A 439 -0.06 -16.79 -22.55
C LEU A 439 -0.63 -18.01 -21.83
N LEU A 440 -0.48 -18.11 -20.51
CA LEU A 440 -0.88 -19.29 -19.76
C LEU A 440 -2.38 -19.24 -19.43
N PRO A 441 -3.10 -20.38 -19.51
CA PRO A 441 -4.48 -20.46 -19.01
C PRO A 441 -4.57 -20.07 -17.53
N GLY A 442 -5.60 -19.31 -17.14
CA GLY A 442 -5.73 -18.74 -15.80
C GLY A 442 -5.58 -19.74 -14.64
N LYS A 443 -6.13 -20.96 -14.77
CA LYS A 443 -5.96 -22.04 -13.76
C LYS A 443 -4.51 -22.49 -13.61
N LEU A 444 -3.81 -22.65 -14.72
CA LEU A 444 -2.40 -23.05 -14.71
C LEU A 444 -1.54 -21.93 -14.14
N TYR A 445 -1.80 -20.69 -14.56
CA TYR A 445 -1.12 -19.51 -14.06
C TYR A 445 -1.31 -19.34 -12.55
N GLY A 446 -2.55 -19.40 -12.06
CA GLY A 446 -2.85 -19.27 -10.63
C GLY A 446 -2.24 -20.38 -9.78
N ALA A 447 -2.28 -21.63 -10.25
CA ALA A 447 -1.64 -22.74 -9.56
C ALA A 447 -0.11 -22.61 -9.49
N LEU A 448 0.53 -22.12 -10.57
CA LEU A 448 1.96 -21.85 -10.59
C LEU A 448 2.32 -20.65 -9.70
N GLY A 449 1.53 -19.58 -9.78
CA GLY A 449 1.66 -18.39 -8.95
C GLY A 449 1.65 -18.73 -7.46
N TYR A 450 0.66 -19.50 -7.02
CA TYR A 450 0.60 -19.97 -5.63
C TYR A 450 1.84 -20.75 -5.21
N ARG A 451 2.30 -21.70 -6.02
CA ARG A 451 3.50 -22.50 -5.70
C ARG A 451 4.75 -21.65 -5.57
N VAL A 452 4.93 -20.68 -6.47
CA VAL A 452 6.08 -19.76 -6.43
C VAL A 452 5.99 -18.85 -5.20
N PHE A 453 4.82 -18.28 -4.92
CA PHE A 453 4.61 -17.43 -3.76
C PHE A 453 4.80 -18.19 -2.44
N SER A 454 4.25 -19.40 -2.32
CA SER A 454 4.43 -20.25 -1.15
C SER A 454 5.92 -20.59 -0.93
N PHE A 455 6.66 -20.88 -2.01
CA PHE A 455 8.11 -21.11 -1.93
C PHE A 455 8.90 -19.85 -1.50
N LEU A 456 8.60 -18.70 -2.10
CA LEU A 456 9.31 -17.44 -1.87
C LEU A 456 9.01 -16.81 -0.52
N PHE A 457 7.77 -16.91 -0.05
CA PHE A 457 7.33 -16.18 1.13
C PHE A 457 6.97 -17.10 2.30
N GLY A 458 6.78 -18.39 2.06
CA GLY A 458 6.32 -19.33 3.07
C GLY A 458 4.82 -19.25 3.34
N TRP A 459 4.08 -18.45 2.56
CA TRP A 459 2.64 -18.28 2.72
C TRP A 459 1.88 -19.54 2.30
N SER A 460 0.83 -19.86 3.03
CA SER A 460 -0.11 -20.93 2.77
C SER A 460 -1.39 -20.39 2.14
N ASP A 461 -2.16 -21.28 1.52
CA ASP A 461 -3.55 -21.00 1.15
C ASP A 461 -4.54 -21.48 2.21
N ASP A 462 -4.11 -21.75 3.46
CA ASP A 462 -4.96 -22.42 4.45
C ASP A 462 -6.23 -21.64 4.79
N ARG A 463 -6.17 -20.31 4.70
CA ARG A 463 -7.29 -19.40 4.96
C ARG A 463 -7.97 -18.88 3.70
N TRP A 464 -7.54 -19.30 2.51
CA TRP A 464 -8.10 -18.82 1.24
C TRP A 464 -9.16 -19.77 0.71
N ASP A 465 -10.19 -19.24 0.05
CA ASP A 465 -11.14 -20.06 -0.69
C ASP A 465 -10.46 -20.65 -1.94
N ARG A 466 -10.18 -21.96 -1.93
CA ARG A 466 -9.50 -22.62 -3.05
C ARG A 466 -10.31 -22.62 -4.35
N GLY A 467 -11.62 -22.40 -4.28
CA GLY A 467 -12.44 -22.21 -5.47
C GLY A 467 -12.14 -20.90 -6.20
N LEU A 468 -11.63 -19.89 -5.48
CA LEU A 468 -11.34 -18.55 -6.00
C LEU A 468 -9.84 -18.25 -6.04
N ARG A 469 -8.99 -19.04 -5.39
CA ARG A 469 -7.53 -18.80 -5.30
C ARG A 469 -6.88 -18.44 -6.63
N ASP A 470 -7.17 -19.18 -7.70
CA ASP A 470 -6.50 -18.94 -8.99
C ASP A 470 -6.88 -17.56 -9.59
N ARG A 471 -8.03 -17.00 -9.18
CA ARG A 471 -8.47 -15.63 -9.49
C ARG A 471 -7.59 -14.58 -8.80
N MET A 472 -7.15 -14.83 -7.57
CA MET A 472 -6.31 -13.91 -6.79
C MET A 472 -5.01 -13.56 -7.55
N PHE A 473 -4.47 -14.54 -8.28
CA PHE A 473 -3.26 -14.39 -9.09
C PHE A 473 -3.52 -13.78 -10.48
N GLN A 474 -4.76 -13.52 -10.91
CA GLN A 474 -4.98 -12.80 -12.17
C GLN A 474 -4.57 -11.33 -12.08
N PHE A 475 -4.45 -10.81 -10.86
CA PHE A 475 -4.11 -9.42 -10.56
C PHE A 475 -2.65 -9.24 -10.09
N SER A 476 -1.79 -10.25 -10.30
CA SER A 476 -0.38 -10.26 -9.91
C SER A 476 0.43 -11.34 -10.65
N PRO A 477 1.70 -11.09 -11.03
CA PRO A 477 2.40 -9.81 -10.97
C PRO A 477 1.90 -8.76 -11.99
N VAL A 478 2.28 -7.50 -11.75
CA VAL A 478 2.24 -6.39 -12.71
C VAL A 478 3.67 -5.93 -13.05
N TYR A 479 3.84 -5.05 -14.04
CA TYR A 479 5.14 -4.41 -14.28
C TYR A 479 5.55 -3.54 -13.10
N VAL A 480 6.79 -3.75 -12.63
CA VAL A 480 7.45 -2.88 -11.65
C VAL A 480 8.87 -2.58 -12.12
N SER A 481 9.43 -1.46 -11.66
CA SER A 481 10.82 -1.10 -11.97
C SER A 481 11.83 -2.04 -11.29
N ALA A 482 12.92 -2.36 -12.01
CA ALA A 482 14.09 -2.99 -11.41
C ALA A 482 14.71 -2.13 -10.29
N GLU A 483 14.64 -0.79 -10.37
CA GLU A 483 15.12 0.11 -9.32
C GLU A 483 14.24 0.08 -8.07
N LEU A 484 12.91 -0.09 -8.21
CA LEU A 484 12.03 -0.36 -7.08
C LEU A 484 12.41 -1.68 -6.39
N MET A 485 12.65 -2.74 -7.17
CA MET A 485 13.06 -4.04 -6.62
C MET A 485 14.45 -3.98 -5.99
N ARG A 486 15.37 -3.18 -6.52
CA ARG A 486 16.67 -2.90 -5.89
C ARG A 486 16.49 -2.15 -4.57
N TRP A 487 15.53 -1.22 -4.48
CA TRP A 487 15.25 -0.54 -3.21
C TRP A 487 14.71 -1.51 -2.15
N TRP A 488 13.86 -2.46 -2.53
CA TRP A 488 13.36 -3.47 -1.60
C TRP A 488 14.42 -4.51 -1.20
N LEU A 489 15.14 -5.06 -2.19
CA LEU A 489 15.96 -6.27 -2.02
C LEU A 489 17.46 -6.02 -1.96
N GLY A 490 17.91 -4.86 -2.45
CA GLY A 490 19.31 -4.53 -2.64
C GLY A 490 20.04 -4.21 -1.34
N ARG A 491 21.37 -4.25 -1.44
CA ARG A 491 22.30 -4.07 -0.31
C ARG A 491 22.16 -2.75 0.43
N ASP A 492 21.74 -1.67 -0.23
CA ASP A 492 21.92 -0.31 0.30
C ASP A 492 20.61 0.37 0.74
N CYS A 493 19.50 -0.36 0.73
CA CYS A 493 18.16 0.20 0.96
C CYS A 493 17.41 -0.59 2.04
N PHE A 494 16.11 -0.86 1.87
CA PHE A 494 15.26 -1.49 2.89
C PHE A 494 15.86 -2.76 3.48
N ALA A 495 16.43 -3.64 2.65
CA ALA A 495 16.99 -4.91 3.12
C ALA A 495 18.22 -4.78 4.05
N LYS A 496 18.90 -3.62 4.07
CA LYS A 496 20.00 -3.34 5.02
C LYS A 496 19.53 -2.57 6.24
N GLN A 497 18.64 -1.61 6.04
CA GLN A 497 18.13 -0.75 7.11
C GLN A 497 17.11 -1.50 7.99
N LYS A 498 16.39 -2.49 7.42
CA LYS A 498 15.31 -3.27 8.04
C LYS A 498 14.12 -2.45 8.55
N CYS A 499 14.17 -1.13 8.41
CA CYS A 499 13.11 -0.20 8.69
C CYS A 499 13.12 0.88 7.60
N ILE A 500 11.95 1.31 7.15
CA ILE A 500 11.80 2.39 6.17
C ILE A 500 11.89 3.78 6.81
N LEU A 501 11.79 3.85 8.15
CA LEU A 501 11.71 5.08 8.94
C LEU A 501 13.01 5.39 9.70
N GLN A 502 14.08 4.62 9.50
CA GLN A 502 15.36 4.90 10.17
C GLN A 502 16.52 4.15 9.53
N THR A 503 17.72 4.65 9.78
CA THR A 503 18.97 4.00 9.39
C THR A 503 19.28 2.78 10.27
N ARG A 504 20.24 1.95 9.86
CA ARG A 504 20.61 0.70 10.54
C ARG A 504 21.24 0.95 11.91
N GLU A 505 21.86 2.10 12.12
CA GLU A 505 22.51 2.47 13.37
C GLU A 505 21.43 2.79 14.42
N GLU A 506 20.50 3.69 14.08
CA GLU A 506 19.30 3.98 14.87
C GLU A 506 18.44 2.71 15.11
N TRP A 507 18.34 1.83 14.11
CA TRP A 507 17.64 0.55 14.26
C TRP A 507 18.30 -0.38 15.28
N ARG A 508 19.63 -0.40 15.41
CA ARG A 508 20.33 -1.27 16.37
C ARG A 508 20.05 -0.83 17.80
N GLU A 509 20.03 0.48 18.04
CA GLU A 509 19.69 1.05 19.33
C GLU A 509 18.23 0.72 19.70
N GLU A 510 17.31 0.86 18.74
CA GLU A 510 15.92 0.42 18.90
C GLU A 510 15.79 -1.08 19.16
N ASP A 511 16.51 -1.92 18.42
CA ASP A 511 16.44 -3.38 18.55
C ASP A 511 16.92 -3.84 19.94
N THR A 512 17.97 -3.22 20.46
CA THR A 512 18.43 -3.46 21.84
C THR A 512 17.36 -3.03 22.84
N GLN A 513 16.79 -1.83 22.68
CA GLN A 513 15.73 -1.35 23.57
C GLN A 513 14.49 -2.24 23.54
N TYR A 514 14.04 -2.63 22.34
CA TYR A 514 12.90 -3.51 22.12
C TYR A 514 13.09 -4.87 22.80
N LYS A 515 14.27 -5.49 22.66
CA LYS A 515 14.58 -6.77 23.31
C LYS A 515 14.55 -6.67 24.83
N VAL A 516 15.11 -5.61 25.39
CA VAL A 516 15.07 -5.37 26.85
C VAL A 516 13.64 -5.22 27.34
N GLU A 517 12.79 -4.50 26.61
CA GLU A 517 11.38 -4.33 26.96
C GLU A 517 10.57 -5.63 26.80
N GLU A 518 10.86 -6.44 25.77
CA GLU A 518 10.26 -7.77 25.55
C GLU A 518 10.66 -8.77 26.65
N GLU A 519 11.93 -8.77 27.07
CA GLU A 519 12.45 -9.57 28.19
C GLU A 519 11.80 -9.14 29.53
N LYS A 520 11.60 -7.84 29.74
CA LYS A 520 10.85 -7.33 30.91
C LYS A 520 9.38 -7.77 30.88
N ARG A 521 8.73 -7.78 29.71
CA ARG A 521 7.33 -8.17 29.56
C ARG A 521 7.09 -9.68 29.67
N SER A 522 8.11 -10.48 29.37
CA SER A 522 8.07 -11.95 29.46
C SER A 522 8.52 -12.50 30.83
N SER A 523 8.99 -11.63 31.73
CA SER A 523 9.44 -12.00 33.09
C SER A 523 8.30 -11.87 34.13
N PRO A 524 8.05 -12.86 35.01
CA PRO A 524 6.94 -12.82 36.00
C PRO A 524 7.09 -11.81 37.15
N ALA A 525 8.14 -11.00 37.19
CA ALA A 525 8.53 -10.23 38.38
C ALA A 525 8.16 -8.73 38.34
N ALA A 526 7.39 -8.27 37.34
CA ALA A 526 7.07 -6.85 37.15
C ALA A 526 5.89 -6.34 38.02
N THR A 527 5.78 -6.80 39.27
CA THR A 527 4.85 -6.25 40.27
C THR A 527 5.60 -5.93 41.56
N ALA A 528 6.44 -4.90 41.52
CA ALA A 528 6.80 -4.03 42.65
C ALA A 528 8.01 -3.17 42.26
N ALA A 529 7.79 -1.90 41.92
CA ALA A 529 8.82 -0.87 42.05
C ALA A 529 8.13 0.45 42.39
N ASP A 530 8.54 1.04 43.52
CA ASP A 530 8.06 2.30 44.10
C ASP A 530 8.39 3.51 43.21
N PRO A 531 7.54 4.57 43.18
CA PRO A 531 7.79 5.78 42.41
C PRO A 531 8.29 6.92 43.31
N GLU A 532 9.60 7.05 43.53
CA GLU A 532 10.16 8.31 44.05
C GLU A 532 11.56 8.57 43.46
N SER A 533 11.64 9.38 42.40
CA SER A 533 12.74 10.36 42.24
C SER A 533 12.37 11.45 41.24
N GLY A 534 12.39 12.72 41.66
CA GLY A 534 12.14 13.91 40.84
C GLY A 534 13.24 14.26 39.84
N VAL A 535 14.02 13.27 39.40
CA VAL A 535 15.01 13.39 38.30
C VAL A 535 14.38 13.00 36.95
N GLU A 536 13.26 12.27 36.99
CA GLU A 536 12.57 11.78 35.80
C GLU A 536 11.98 12.90 34.92
N ASP A 537 11.52 14.03 35.49
CA ASP A 537 10.80 15.05 34.71
C ASP A 537 11.70 15.86 33.75
N VAL A 538 12.97 16.07 34.10
CA VAL A 538 13.94 16.77 33.23
C VAL A 538 14.45 15.84 32.14
N GLU A 539 14.80 14.60 32.48
CA GLU A 539 15.19 13.57 31.49
C GLU A 539 14.02 13.19 30.56
N ARG A 540 12.78 13.21 31.05
CA ARG A 540 11.58 12.96 30.26
C ARG A 540 11.27 14.12 29.31
N SER A 541 11.51 15.36 29.74
CA SER A 541 11.37 16.56 28.89
C SER A 541 12.45 16.60 27.78
N GLU A 542 13.72 16.37 28.13
CA GLU A 542 14.83 16.32 27.16
C GLU A 542 14.68 15.13 26.19
N SER A 543 14.27 13.96 26.69
CA SER A 543 14.03 12.79 25.83
C SER A 543 12.80 12.96 24.93
N HIS A 544 11.75 13.67 25.37
CA HIS A 544 10.62 14.02 24.51
C HIS A 544 11.02 15.01 23.42
N ALA A 545 11.81 16.04 23.74
CA ALA A 545 12.33 17.00 22.76
C ALA A 545 13.24 16.31 21.72
N HIS A 546 14.12 15.41 22.17
CA HIS A 546 14.97 14.61 21.28
C HIS A 546 14.15 13.67 20.38
N LYS A 547 13.15 12.96 20.92
CA LYS A 547 12.24 12.08 20.15
C LYS A 547 11.41 12.86 19.12
N ALA A 548 10.95 14.06 19.46
CA ALA A 548 10.21 14.91 18.53
C ALA A 548 11.10 15.41 17.37
N SER A 549 12.37 15.69 17.62
CA SER A 549 13.30 16.14 16.58
C SER A 549 13.57 15.07 15.51
N THR A 550 13.62 13.80 15.91
CA THR A 550 13.87 12.63 15.04
C THR A 550 12.58 11.98 14.48
N ALA A 551 11.41 12.48 14.87
CA ALA A 551 10.13 12.00 14.38
C ALA A 551 10.00 12.17 12.85
N TRP A 552 9.44 11.15 12.20
CA TRP A 552 9.19 11.18 10.76
C TRP A 552 7.98 12.00 10.37
N TYR A 553 7.02 12.09 11.29
CA TYR A 553 5.74 12.75 11.06
C TYR A 553 5.62 14.02 11.90
N ASP A 554 4.84 14.97 11.42
CA ASP A 554 4.46 16.18 12.16
C ASP A 554 2.95 16.21 12.42
N HIS A 555 2.46 17.28 13.03
CA HIS A 555 1.06 17.48 13.42
C HIS A 555 0.04 17.32 12.27
N ARG A 556 0.46 17.38 11.00
CA ARG A 556 -0.41 17.16 9.83
C ARG A 556 -0.71 15.69 9.59
N ALA A 557 -0.02 14.77 10.26
CA ALA A 557 -0.27 13.34 10.11
C ALA A 557 -1.75 13.00 10.40
N PRO A 558 -2.42 12.26 9.49
CA PRO A 558 -3.77 11.81 9.74
C PRO A 558 -3.75 10.76 10.85
N PRO A 559 -4.89 10.47 11.47
CA PRO A 559 -5.03 9.33 12.37
C PRO A 559 -4.72 8.01 11.65
N PHE A 560 -4.06 7.07 12.33
CA PHE A 560 -3.62 5.78 11.79
C PHE A 560 -4.42 4.63 12.40
N ALA A 561 -4.82 3.68 11.57
CA ALA A 561 -5.49 2.44 11.96
C ALA A 561 -4.72 1.25 11.38
N LEU A 562 -4.36 0.25 12.20
CA LEU A 562 -3.42 -0.80 11.80
C LEU A 562 -3.98 -2.21 12.00
N TRP A 563 -3.92 -3.03 10.95
CA TRP A 563 -4.20 -4.47 11.00
C TRP A 563 -2.92 -5.24 10.70
N VAL A 564 -2.38 -5.89 11.73
CA VAL A 564 -1.12 -6.64 11.67
C VAL A 564 -1.40 -8.13 11.57
N ALA A 565 -0.84 -8.77 10.56
CA ALA A 565 -0.80 -10.22 10.41
C ALA A 565 0.28 -10.81 11.34
N GLY A 566 -0.12 -11.62 12.32
CA GLY A 566 0.79 -12.12 13.36
C GLY A 566 1.74 -13.22 12.89
N SER A 567 1.36 -13.96 11.85
CA SER A 567 2.16 -15.01 11.21
C SER A 567 2.88 -14.51 9.95
N ASP A 568 2.98 -13.19 9.76
CA ASP A 568 3.64 -12.58 8.62
C ASP A 568 5.17 -12.71 8.69
N LEU A 569 5.74 -13.50 7.78
CA LEU A 569 7.19 -13.65 7.68
C LEU A 569 7.86 -12.51 6.91
N LEU A 570 7.12 -11.78 6.08
CA LEU A 570 7.67 -10.75 5.19
C LEU A 570 7.89 -9.43 5.93
N VAL A 571 6.94 -9.01 6.76
CA VAL A 571 6.99 -7.74 7.52
C VAL A 571 6.71 -7.95 9.00
N ASP A 572 7.31 -7.11 9.85
CA ASP A 572 7.13 -7.15 11.30
C ASP A 572 6.26 -5.96 11.75
N GLY A 573 4.94 -6.15 11.74
CA GLY A 573 4.00 -5.11 12.16
C GLY A 573 4.00 -4.85 13.66
N ARG A 574 4.46 -5.79 14.50
CA ARG A 574 4.53 -5.61 15.96
C ARG A 574 5.53 -4.54 16.35
N ARG A 575 6.69 -4.52 15.68
CA ARG A 575 7.69 -3.46 15.86
C ARG A 575 7.16 -2.08 15.50
N LEU A 576 6.34 -1.98 14.44
CA LEU A 576 5.74 -0.70 14.07
C LEU A 576 4.76 -0.21 15.16
N LEU A 577 3.91 -1.09 15.69
CA LEU A 577 3.01 -0.76 16.79
C LEU A 577 3.79 -0.32 18.04
N HIS A 578 4.90 -1.00 18.35
CA HIS A 578 5.78 -0.64 19.46
C HIS A 578 6.45 0.74 19.25
N ARG A 579 6.89 1.05 18.04
CA ARG A 579 7.43 2.38 17.70
C ARG A 579 6.41 3.49 18.02
N PHE A 580 5.15 3.30 17.65
CA PHE A 580 4.11 4.28 17.95
C PHE A 580 3.78 4.33 19.45
N ALA A 581 3.67 3.18 20.11
CA ALA A 581 3.39 3.11 21.55
C ALA A 581 4.51 3.69 22.44
N SER A 582 5.77 3.63 22.00
CA SER A 582 6.93 4.15 22.75
C SER A 582 7.10 5.68 22.65
N GLY A 583 6.22 6.36 21.92
CA GLY A 583 6.23 7.81 21.76
C GLY A 583 7.36 8.34 20.87
N ARG A 584 7.99 7.47 20.04
CA ARG A 584 9.00 7.90 19.05
C ARG A 584 8.40 8.71 17.90
N GLU A 585 7.11 8.54 17.64
CA GLU A 585 6.35 9.32 16.66
C GLU A 585 5.24 10.09 17.39
N PRO A 586 5.56 11.15 18.14
CA PRO A 586 4.61 11.83 19.03
C PRO A 586 3.42 12.46 18.29
N HIS A 587 3.54 12.68 16.98
CA HIS A 587 2.47 13.24 16.15
C HIS A 587 1.55 12.19 15.53
N VAL A 588 1.86 10.89 15.64
CA VAL A 588 1.02 9.81 15.10
C VAL A 588 -0.05 9.45 16.11
N ARG A 589 -1.32 9.61 15.72
CA ARG A 589 -2.48 9.23 16.53
C ARG A 589 -3.00 7.86 16.07
N VAL A 590 -2.74 6.81 16.84
CA VAL A 590 -3.22 5.46 16.53
C VAL A 590 -4.65 5.30 17.05
N VAL A 591 -5.62 5.29 16.14
CA VAL A 591 -7.06 5.21 16.45
C VAL A 591 -7.60 3.79 16.46
N HIS A 592 -6.84 2.85 15.86
CA HIS A 592 -7.18 1.44 15.87
C HIS A 592 -5.90 0.62 15.71
N GLN A 593 -5.81 -0.49 16.43
CA GLN A 593 -4.78 -1.50 16.20
C GLN A 593 -5.34 -2.88 16.50
N LYS A 594 -5.08 -3.82 15.59
CA LYS A 594 -5.44 -5.23 15.76
C LYS A 594 -4.32 -6.11 15.25
N ILE A 595 -4.01 -7.15 16.02
CA ILE A 595 -3.10 -8.22 15.61
C ILE A 595 -3.93 -9.46 15.43
N ILE A 596 -3.89 -10.05 14.24
CA ILE A 596 -4.58 -11.30 13.91
C ILE A 596 -3.51 -12.37 13.84
N GLU A 597 -3.36 -13.12 14.94
CA GLU A 597 -2.20 -14.00 15.19
C GLU A 597 -1.97 -15.01 14.06
N GLU A 598 -3.04 -15.55 13.51
CA GLU A 598 -3.01 -16.62 12.53
C GLU A 598 -2.99 -16.12 11.08
N TYR A 599 -3.06 -14.81 10.86
CA TYR A 599 -3.01 -14.24 9.52
C TYR A 599 -1.57 -14.17 9.02
N GLU A 600 -1.39 -14.58 7.77
CA GLU A 600 -0.21 -14.33 6.95
C GLU A 600 -0.39 -13.04 6.13
N HIS A 601 0.64 -12.64 5.40
CA HIS A 601 0.72 -11.32 4.75
C HIS A 601 -0.49 -10.95 3.88
N LEU A 602 -1.04 -11.91 3.14
CA LEU A 602 -2.15 -11.68 2.19
C LEU A 602 -3.52 -11.96 2.79
N ASP A 603 -3.60 -12.55 3.98
CA ASP A 603 -4.87 -12.92 4.60
C ASP A 603 -5.72 -11.69 4.94
N VAL A 604 -5.08 -10.55 5.23
CA VAL A 604 -5.74 -9.26 5.47
C VAL A 604 -6.56 -8.74 4.27
N ILE A 605 -6.42 -9.33 3.09
CA ILE A 605 -7.23 -9.03 1.90
C ILE A 605 -7.92 -10.25 1.29
N TRP A 606 -7.42 -11.48 1.53
CA TRP A 606 -7.86 -12.69 0.82
C TRP A 606 -8.46 -13.80 1.69
N ALA A 607 -8.38 -13.69 3.02
CA ALA A 607 -8.93 -14.72 3.88
C ALA A 607 -10.44 -14.91 3.71
N VAL A 608 -10.93 -16.14 3.95
CA VAL A 608 -12.35 -16.50 3.90
C VAL A 608 -13.18 -15.65 4.88
N ASP A 609 -12.58 -15.29 6.02
CA ASP A 609 -13.14 -14.48 7.11
C ASP A 609 -12.65 -13.02 7.11
N VAL A 610 -12.13 -12.52 5.98
CA VAL A 610 -11.55 -11.17 5.87
C VAL A 610 -12.58 -10.07 6.19
N VAL A 611 -13.86 -10.28 5.87
CA VAL A 611 -14.92 -9.30 6.20
C VAL A 611 -15.12 -9.22 7.70
N GLU A 612 -15.16 -10.35 8.39
CA GLU A 612 -15.33 -10.44 9.84
C GLU A 612 -14.13 -9.88 10.59
N GLN A 613 -12.90 -10.21 10.14
CA GLN A 613 -11.68 -9.85 10.86
C GLN A 613 -11.13 -8.46 10.52
N VAL A 614 -11.40 -7.96 9.31
CA VAL A 614 -10.82 -6.70 8.81
C VAL A 614 -11.92 -5.78 8.29
N GLY A 615 -12.77 -6.27 7.38
CA GLY A 615 -13.75 -5.44 6.66
C GLY A 615 -14.71 -4.66 7.56
N ARG A 616 -15.28 -5.30 8.60
CA ARG A 616 -16.20 -4.64 9.56
C ARG A 616 -15.52 -3.52 10.32
N GLU A 617 -14.35 -3.76 10.88
CA GLU A 617 -13.61 -2.76 11.64
C GLU A 617 -13.10 -1.63 10.75
N VAL A 618 -12.63 -1.93 9.53
CA VAL A 618 -12.26 -0.88 8.55
C VAL A 618 -13.47 -0.01 8.23
N LYS A 619 -14.64 -0.61 7.99
CA LYS A 619 -15.91 0.09 7.73
C LYS A 619 -16.27 1.03 8.89
N GLU A 620 -16.12 0.58 10.13
CA GLU A 620 -16.43 1.36 11.33
C GLU A 620 -15.42 2.47 11.58
N VAL A 621 -14.12 2.20 11.45
CA VAL A 621 -13.04 3.18 11.64
C VAL A 621 -13.12 4.31 10.61
N LEU A 622 -13.38 3.97 9.34
CA LEU A 622 -13.61 4.95 8.27
C LEU A 622 -14.76 5.89 8.64
N TRP A 623 -15.84 5.34 9.20
CA TRP A 623 -16.98 6.15 9.62
C TRP A 623 -16.64 6.97 10.86
N ALA A 624 -16.04 6.38 11.89
CA ALA A 624 -15.65 7.02 13.17
C ALA A 624 -14.80 8.27 12.96
N THR A 625 -13.93 8.24 11.95
CA THR A 625 -12.99 9.31 11.61
C THR A 625 -13.47 10.21 10.46
N CYS A 626 -14.69 9.98 9.95
CA CYS A 626 -15.26 10.80 8.89
C CYS A 626 -15.56 12.22 9.40
N GLU A 627 -14.91 13.23 8.80
CA GLU A 627 -15.21 14.63 9.10
C GLU A 627 -16.52 15.06 8.42
N GLY A 628 -17.33 15.87 9.13
CA GLY A 628 -18.59 16.37 8.58
C GLY A 628 -19.62 15.29 8.26
N ARG A 629 -19.72 14.23 9.08
CA ARG A 629 -20.67 13.10 8.93
C ARG A 629 -22.09 13.50 8.53
N GLU A 630 -22.57 14.65 9.00
CA GLU A 630 -23.90 15.19 8.68
C GLU A 630 -24.13 15.37 7.17
N GLY A 631 -23.07 15.63 6.40
CA GLY A 631 -23.12 15.78 4.95
C GLY A 631 -23.16 14.46 4.17
N TRP A 632 -22.85 13.33 4.82
CA TRP A 632 -22.67 12.04 4.17
C TRP A 632 -23.81 11.08 4.47
N ARG A 633 -24.00 10.09 3.59
CA ARG A 633 -24.87 8.96 3.83
C ARG A 633 -24.22 8.03 4.86
N VAL A 634 -24.98 7.66 5.89
CA VAL A 634 -24.53 6.69 6.90
C VAL A 634 -24.34 5.33 6.24
N PRO A 635 -23.15 4.70 6.34
CA PRO A 635 -22.94 3.34 5.89
C PRO A 635 -23.81 2.36 6.67
N VAL A 636 -24.27 1.31 6.01
CA VAL A 636 -25.15 0.29 6.60
C VAL A 636 -24.46 -0.39 7.77
N GLY A 637 -25.11 -0.43 8.93
CA GLY A 637 -24.55 -1.01 10.16
C GLY A 637 -23.49 -0.13 10.81
N CYS A 638 -23.53 1.18 10.58
CA CYS A 638 -22.69 2.20 11.24
C CYS A 638 -23.53 3.29 11.94
N GLU A 639 -24.82 3.04 12.17
CA GLU A 639 -25.77 3.97 12.78
C GLU A 639 -25.42 4.29 14.24
N GLU A 640 -24.83 3.32 14.96
CA GLU A 640 -24.45 3.42 16.37
C GLU A 640 -22.95 3.67 16.59
N VAL A 641 -22.16 3.84 15.51
CA VAL A 641 -20.71 4.05 15.63
C VAL A 641 -20.46 5.49 16.05
N ASP A 642 -19.86 5.70 17.22
CA ASP A 642 -19.53 7.03 17.72
C ASP A 642 -18.50 7.75 16.83
N VAL A 643 -18.54 9.09 16.87
CA VAL A 643 -17.48 9.92 16.28
C VAL A 643 -16.25 9.83 17.17
N TRP A 644 -15.09 9.62 16.56
CA TRP A 644 -13.83 9.61 17.28
C TRP A 644 -13.55 11.03 17.84
N ASP A 645 -13.31 11.13 19.14
CA ASP A 645 -13.19 12.41 19.86
C ASP A 645 -11.80 13.05 19.76
N GLY A 646 -10.92 12.50 18.92
CA GLY A 646 -9.55 12.95 18.76
C GLY A 646 -8.57 12.30 19.74
N GLU A 647 -9.07 11.50 20.69
CA GLU A 647 -8.27 10.80 21.69
C GLU A 647 -8.62 9.30 21.73
N GLY A 648 -7.68 8.47 22.19
CA GLY A 648 -7.92 7.04 22.37
C GLY A 648 -8.20 6.23 21.09
N VAL A 649 -8.67 4.99 21.30
CA VAL A 649 -8.89 3.98 20.26
C VAL A 649 -10.39 3.81 20.02
N VAL A 650 -10.81 3.81 18.75
CA VAL A 650 -12.20 3.57 18.33
C VAL A 650 -12.67 2.21 18.82
N GLY A 651 -13.84 2.16 19.48
CA GLY A 651 -14.45 0.92 19.97
C GLY A 651 -14.13 0.55 21.43
N ARG A 652 -13.28 1.30 22.14
CA ARG A 652 -13.31 1.29 23.61
C ARG A 652 -14.48 2.15 24.05
N GLY A 653 -15.61 1.51 24.34
CA GLY A 653 -16.73 2.18 25.00
C GLY A 653 -16.21 2.94 26.22
N LYS A 654 -16.61 4.21 26.36
CA LYS A 654 -16.54 4.90 27.64
C LYS A 654 -17.29 4.01 28.63
N GLU A 655 -16.55 3.31 29.50
CA GLU A 655 -17.12 2.93 30.79
C GLU A 655 -17.63 4.24 31.38
N LYS A 656 -18.95 4.38 31.44
CA LYS A 656 -19.61 5.48 32.13
C LYS A 656 -19.15 5.39 33.58
N GLY A 657 -18.09 6.11 33.91
CA GLY A 657 -17.79 6.50 35.27
C GLY A 657 -19.03 7.24 35.78
N GLY A 658 -19.81 6.57 36.60
CA GLY A 658 -20.94 7.19 37.28
C GLY A 658 -20.41 8.24 38.22
N GLU A 659 -20.45 9.50 37.81
CA GLU A 659 -20.40 10.63 38.72
C GLU A 659 -21.69 10.64 39.54
N GLY A 660 -21.67 9.89 40.65
CA GLY A 660 -22.58 10.10 41.75
C GLY A 660 -22.08 11.24 42.61
N SER A 661 -22.54 12.46 42.32
CA SER A 661 -22.41 13.61 43.21
C SER A 661 -23.14 13.34 44.52
N GLY A 662 -22.42 13.34 45.65
CA GLY A 662 -23.01 13.26 46.99
C GLY A 662 -21.99 13.58 48.07
N SER A 663 -22.00 14.82 48.55
CA SER A 663 -21.18 15.36 49.63
C SER A 663 -21.30 14.57 50.95
N PRO A 664 -20.26 14.51 51.80
CA PRO A 664 -20.33 13.88 53.11
C PRO A 664 -20.60 14.91 54.23
N GLU A 665 -21.73 14.79 54.93
CA GLU A 665 -21.89 15.35 56.26
C GLU A 665 -22.49 14.30 57.22
N GLY A 666 -21.70 13.97 58.25
CA GLY A 666 -22.14 13.98 59.66
C GLY A 666 -23.03 12.86 60.21
N SER A 667 -22.49 12.19 61.25
CA SER A 667 -23.22 11.50 62.35
C SER A 667 -23.92 10.19 61.95
N GLY A 668 -23.75 9.04 62.60
CA GLY A 668 -23.47 8.77 64.01
C GLY A 668 -24.32 7.57 64.41
N ARG A 669 -23.67 6.40 64.56
CA ARG A 669 -23.94 5.34 65.54
C ARG A 669 -25.35 4.67 65.57
N VAL A 670 -25.31 3.32 65.50
CA VAL A 670 -26.01 2.32 66.35
C VAL A 670 -26.94 1.31 65.62
N LYS A 671 -26.59 0.02 65.85
CA LYS A 671 -27.39 -1.23 65.93
C LYS A 671 -27.63 -2.09 64.68
N SER A 672 -26.79 -3.13 64.64
CA SER A 672 -27.14 -4.52 64.34
C SER A 672 -28.43 -4.98 65.02
N THR A 673 -29.32 -5.63 64.25
CA THR A 673 -30.14 -6.76 64.71
C THR A 673 -30.58 -7.66 63.54
N LYS A 674 -30.05 -8.89 63.58
CA LYS A 674 -30.70 -10.20 63.38
C LYS A 674 -31.51 -10.51 62.11
N LEU A 675 -30.92 -11.42 61.35
CA LEU A 675 -31.54 -12.57 60.70
C LEU A 675 -32.25 -13.50 61.71
N ASP A 676 -33.42 -13.99 61.30
CA ASP A 676 -34.03 -15.29 61.62
C ASP A 676 -34.73 -15.72 60.31
N GLY A 677 -34.44 -16.89 59.70
CA GLY A 677 -34.89 -18.23 60.12
C GLY A 677 -36.30 -18.48 59.54
N ARG A 678 -36.68 -19.57 58.87
CA ARG A 678 -36.36 -21.01 58.85
C ARG A 678 -36.91 -21.53 57.48
N GLY A 679 -36.53 -22.68 56.92
CA GLY A 679 -36.30 -24.00 57.48
C GLY A 679 -36.28 -25.02 56.34
#